data_AF-A0A933KGD0-F1
#
_entry.id   AF-A0A933KGD0-F1
#
_cell.length_a   1.000
_cell.length_b   1.000
_cell.length_c   1.000
_cell.angle_alpha   90.00
_cell.angle_beta   90.00
_cell.angle_gamma   90.00
#
_symmetry.space_group_name_H-M   'P 1'
#
loop_
_entity.id
_entity.type
_entity.pdbx_description
1 polymer ?
#
loop_
_entity_poly.entity_id
_entity_poly.type
_entity_poly.pdbx_seq_one_letter_code
_entity_poly.pdbx_strand_id
1 'polypeptide(L)'
;MTSLRPRDPTVPFQGTVLLLSSRDSAARKGIEAVFGRTTALRLETVVVGPEDLDPARLAELAARVAEANPCVLLVDGPQAATLAASWEPYYPTPAPRCLRLAATGASAPILEDGSELEAWMHSGVWRGEAWGSRLGVRDGRAVEGAGPLLATLSKLAAAPVELLLGYAKAWPGSDMMGSLALRLGETVWAHDRLARPGTDVGLFTPVSLADHLYGTQSPLARVEVTETIGACYGRNVLGLRLFGESRLALEAMTEEIGRVNLQWRDGLLSAGRILRNVPALLNRAFRSVGWGVSPWWARGPLDLFLALLGKAETTRRAHVLVHYRRVPASESCHRQDVFPWRMWRPWSSESARRRLETKASIRVEATEGKSKLELDVRGYDWSEAISGRGRVAITPGPARASEQVVRLSARQVTHREPEFPALFEDVTRKLLAVTGGQPDRHQALLLSGSGSAAVEASVEAMARLGRLIVVSNGEYGERLAELATTHAPGSARVVEFPAGSRIDAAAVRRALKSQKSASVFLVAVHHESATGMLNDAAELAALARETGAALFLDAVGSLGAHELDLSQGPIALVAGAPHMALGGLPGIGFVVGERQLFRRLQQTQPRVRSLDLGAHYKWAVERGQMPATPPLGSMLALSAALAELLARGLAAARTQLARRAASLRRGLMRAGFQFPIELDWMSNVVTPILVPQPVAAADLHEALMAHGFVTERHGPPHAADGLLLGHAGEIRPDDLERFVRVAEQELRRLNALAGRAAATVPVTARATLPEPRAGRISRSAAGLPVGTFAGSGK
;
A
#
# COMPACT_ATOMS: atom_id res chain seq x y z
N MET A 1 15.83 32.82 -7.88
CA MET A 1 16.82 33.92 -7.91
C MET A 1 16.76 34.84 -6.69
N THR A 2 15.73 34.80 -5.85
CA THR A 2 15.65 35.56 -4.58
C THR A 2 16.54 35.02 -3.45
N SER A 3 17.17 33.85 -3.62
CA SER A 3 17.98 33.18 -2.60
C SER A 3 19.47 33.52 -2.61
N LEU A 4 19.94 34.44 -3.47
CA LEU A 4 21.36 34.77 -3.62
C LEU A 4 21.78 36.11 -3.00
N ARG A 5 20.99 36.66 -2.07
CA ARG A 5 21.52 37.74 -1.23
C ARG A 5 22.34 37.13 -0.09
N PRO A 6 23.62 37.51 0.08
CA PRO A 6 24.37 37.07 1.25
C PRO A 6 23.64 37.52 2.52
N ARG A 7 23.60 36.66 3.53
CA ARG A 7 22.94 36.91 4.82
C ARG A 7 23.58 38.08 5.60
N ASP A 8 24.70 38.61 5.13
CA ASP A 8 25.38 39.81 5.64
C ASP A 8 25.82 40.70 4.46
N PRO A 9 25.35 41.96 4.34
CA PRO A 9 25.69 42.86 3.25
C PRO A 9 27.12 43.47 3.35
N THR A 10 27.91 43.13 4.37
CA THR A 10 29.21 43.78 4.63
C THR A 10 30.44 43.00 4.13
N VAL A 11 30.28 41.76 3.66
CA VAL A 11 31.39 40.96 3.10
C VAL A 11 31.26 40.92 1.56
N PRO A 12 32.09 41.66 0.79
CA PRO A 12 32.03 41.61 -0.66
C PRO A 12 32.53 40.24 -1.14
N PHE A 13 31.65 39.47 -1.78
CA PHE A 13 32.05 38.25 -2.48
C PHE A 13 32.87 38.67 -3.72
N GLN A 14 34.19 38.59 -3.63
CA GLN A 14 35.08 38.78 -4.78
C GLN A 14 35.15 37.46 -5.53
N GLY A 15 34.41 37.35 -6.63
CA GLY A 15 34.36 36.15 -7.45
C GLY A 15 34.08 36.46 -8.91
N THR A 16 34.47 35.55 -9.79
CA THR A 16 34.15 35.64 -11.22
C THR A 16 32.83 34.91 -11.45
N VAL A 17 31.87 35.53 -12.14
CA VAL A 17 30.62 34.85 -12.50
C VAL A 17 30.67 34.55 -13.99
N LEU A 18 30.69 33.25 -14.32
CA LEU A 18 30.72 32.77 -15.70
C LEU A 18 29.31 32.41 -16.13
N LEU A 19 28.75 33.21 -17.04
CA LEU A 19 27.43 32.98 -17.62
C LEU A 19 27.58 32.29 -18.98
N LEU A 20 27.02 31.09 -19.08
CA LEU A 20 26.95 30.27 -20.28
C LEU A 20 25.54 30.36 -20.84
N SER A 21 25.38 31.11 -21.92
CA SER A 21 24.07 31.40 -22.51
C SER A 21 24.12 31.10 -24.00
N SER A 22 23.03 30.51 -24.53
CA SER A 22 22.84 30.41 -25.98
C SER A 22 22.82 31.81 -26.59
N ARG A 23 23.38 31.99 -27.80
CA ARG A 23 23.70 33.28 -28.46
C ARG A 23 22.64 34.40 -28.41
N ASP A 24 21.38 34.11 -28.09
CA ASP A 24 20.28 35.06 -28.19
C ASP A 24 19.24 34.94 -27.04
N SER A 25 19.64 35.24 -25.79
CA SER A 25 18.73 35.13 -24.63
C SER A 25 18.49 36.47 -23.91
N ALA A 26 17.20 36.79 -23.68
CA ALA A 26 16.75 37.89 -22.83
C ALA A 26 17.18 37.72 -21.35
N ALA A 27 17.51 36.49 -20.93
CA ALA A 27 18.02 36.22 -19.60
C ALA A 27 19.44 36.78 -19.40
N ARG A 28 20.28 36.80 -20.45
CA ARG A 28 21.59 37.48 -20.42
C ARG A 28 21.44 38.95 -20.04
N LYS A 29 20.52 39.68 -20.69
CA LYS A 29 20.23 41.10 -20.37
C LYS A 29 19.68 41.28 -18.96
N GLY A 30 18.85 40.36 -18.48
CA GLY A 30 18.31 40.38 -17.12
C GLY A 30 19.39 40.12 -16.05
N ILE A 31 20.30 39.18 -16.30
CA ILE A 31 21.40 38.83 -15.38
C ILE A 31 22.46 39.93 -15.39
N GLU A 32 22.86 40.45 -16.56
CA GLU A 32 23.75 41.62 -16.66
C GLU A 32 23.13 42.87 -15.98
N ALA A 33 21.80 43.05 -16.02
CA ALA A 33 21.12 44.15 -15.31
C ALA A 33 21.08 43.99 -13.78
N VAL A 34 21.05 42.75 -13.28
CA VAL A 34 21.03 42.43 -11.84
C VAL A 34 22.44 42.46 -11.24
N PHE A 35 23.43 41.87 -11.93
CA PHE A 35 24.79 41.70 -11.41
C PHE A 35 25.81 42.73 -11.96
N GLY A 36 25.56 43.32 -13.13
CA GLY A 36 26.45 44.35 -13.71
C GLY A 36 26.45 45.68 -12.94
N ARG A 37 25.54 45.87 -11.98
CA ARG A 37 25.50 47.03 -11.07
C ARG A 37 26.30 46.82 -9.77
N THR A 38 26.82 45.62 -9.52
CA THR A 38 27.55 45.28 -8.30
C THR A 38 29.06 45.35 -8.56
N THR A 39 29.76 46.35 -8.02
CA THR A 39 31.19 46.62 -8.25
C THR A 39 32.16 45.55 -7.73
N ALA A 40 31.67 44.55 -7.01
CA ALA A 40 32.48 43.51 -6.35
C ALA A 40 32.61 42.20 -7.16
N LEU A 41 31.90 42.05 -8.28
CA LEU A 41 31.88 40.82 -9.08
C LEU A 41 32.38 41.09 -10.50
N ARG A 42 33.31 40.27 -10.99
CA ARG A 42 33.75 40.31 -12.38
C ARG A 42 32.88 39.36 -13.19
N LEU A 43 31.93 39.89 -13.95
CA LEU A 43 31.07 39.08 -14.82
C LEU A 43 31.81 38.83 -16.13
N GLU A 44 32.12 37.57 -16.43
CA GLU A 44 32.70 37.16 -17.71
C GLU A 44 31.68 36.30 -18.45
N THR A 45 31.14 36.81 -19.55
CA THR A 45 30.09 36.11 -20.29
C THR A 45 30.72 35.29 -21.40
N VAL A 46 30.55 33.96 -21.37
CA VAL A 46 31.00 33.08 -22.45
C VAL A 46 29.77 32.53 -23.16
N VAL A 47 29.65 32.86 -24.43
CA VAL A 47 28.51 32.45 -25.24
C VAL A 47 28.81 31.10 -25.86
N VAL A 48 27.97 30.11 -25.59
CA VAL A 48 28.18 28.72 -26.04
C VAL A 48 27.09 28.37 -27.05
N GLY A 49 27.50 28.11 -28.29
CA GLY A 49 26.65 27.59 -29.34
C GLY A 49 26.62 26.06 -29.36
N PRO A 50 25.70 25.44 -30.12
CA PRO A 50 25.68 23.98 -30.33
C PRO A 50 27.02 23.45 -30.87
N GLU A 51 27.72 24.22 -31.69
CA GLU A 51 29.07 23.93 -32.20
C GLU A 51 30.19 23.93 -31.14
N ASP A 52 29.97 24.51 -29.96
CA ASP A 52 30.94 24.60 -28.87
C ASP A 52 30.86 23.40 -27.89
N LEU A 53 29.98 22.43 -28.17
CA LEU A 53 29.80 21.19 -27.39
C LEU A 53 30.82 20.09 -27.71
N ASP A 54 31.84 20.38 -28.51
CA ASP A 54 32.97 19.48 -28.74
C ASP A 54 33.76 19.28 -27.42
N PRO A 55 34.01 18.02 -27.00
CA PRO A 55 34.87 17.66 -25.87
C PRO A 55 36.17 18.46 -25.72
N ALA A 56 36.86 18.79 -26.82
CA ALA A 56 38.11 19.53 -26.77
C ALA A 56 37.92 21.00 -26.35
N ARG A 57 36.83 21.63 -26.81
CA ARG A 57 36.48 23.01 -26.49
C ARG A 57 35.93 23.15 -25.08
N LEU A 58 35.14 22.17 -24.63
CA LEU A 58 34.64 22.07 -23.25
C LEU A 58 35.78 21.89 -22.23
N ALA A 59 36.82 21.13 -22.58
CA ALA A 59 38.01 20.96 -21.74
C ALA A 59 38.83 22.26 -21.61
N GLU A 60 39.02 23.01 -22.70
CA GLU A 60 39.67 24.35 -22.68
C GLU A 60 38.91 25.33 -21.77
N LEU A 61 37.58 25.33 -21.87
CA LEU A 61 36.70 26.16 -21.05
C LEU A 61 36.70 25.75 -19.57
N ALA A 62 36.71 24.45 -19.27
CA ALA A 62 36.83 23.95 -17.90
C ALA A 62 38.16 24.34 -17.25
N ALA A 63 39.28 24.30 -17.99
CA ALA A 63 40.58 24.73 -17.49
C ALA A 63 40.61 26.21 -17.11
N ARG A 64 39.98 27.08 -17.92
CA ARG A 64 39.84 28.52 -17.62
C ARG A 64 38.97 28.79 -16.39
N VAL A 65 37.92 28.02 -16.18
CA VAL A 65 37.04 28.11 -14.99
C VAL A 65 37.79 27.71 -13.72
N ALA A 66 38.64 26.68 -13.81
CA ALA A 66 39.43 26.19 -12.68
C ALA A 66 40.51 27.17 -12.20
N GLU A 67 41.09 27.98 -13.11
CA GLU A 67 42.04 29.05 -12.73
C GLU A 67 41.37 30.24 -12.03
N ALA A 68 40.07 30.47 -12.25
CA ALA A 68 39.32 31.56 -11.64
C ALA A 68 38.58 31.09 -10.37
N ASN A 69 39.15 31.33 -9.19
CA ASN A 69 38.52 31.01 -7.90
C ASN A 69 38.18 32.31 -7.14
N PRO A 70 36.97 32.50 -6.56
CA PRO A 70 35.76 31.67 -6.62
C PRO A 70 34.87 31.98 -7.81
N CYS A 71 34.50 30.94 -8.57
CA CYS A 71 33.60 31.07 -9.72
C CYS A 71 32.15 30.61 -9.44
N VAL A 72 31.16 31.37 -9.92
CA VAL A 72 29.75 30.95 -10.00
C VAL A 72 29.37 30.74 -11.45
N LEU A 73 28.99 29.51 -11.81
CA LEU A 73 28.60 29.13 -13.17
C LEU A 73 27.07 29.19 -13.32
N LEU A 74 26.56 29.94 -14.31
CA LEU A 74 25.14 30.06 -14.62
C LEU A 74 24.89 29.57 -16.04
N VAL A 75 23.98 28.62 -16.25
CA VAL A 75 23.68 28.04 -17.58
C VAL A 75 22.20 28.27 -17.92
N ASP A 76 21.91 28.85 -19.07
CA ASP A 76 20.55 29.20 -19.52
C ASP A 76 20.10 28.44 -20.78
N GLY A 77 18.80 28.16 -20.88
CA GLY A 77 18.15 27.54 -22.04
C GLY A 77 17.86 26.04 -21.94
N PRO A 78 17.07 25.46 -22.86
CA PRO A 78 16.65 24.05 -22.84
C PRO A 78 17.82 23.07 -23.03
N GLN A 79 18.96 23.53 -23.55
CA GLN A 79 20.20 22.76 -23.65
C GLN A 79 20.99 22.74 -22.33
N ALA A 80 20.60 23.49 -21.30
CA ALA A 80 21.34 23.62 -20.04
C ALA A 80 21.49 22.29 -19.28
N ALA A 81 20.51 21.39 -19.36
CA ALA A 81 20.61 20.06 -18.77
C ALA A 81 21.66 19.21 -19.50
N THR A 82 21.71 19.30 -20.83
CA THR A 82 22.70 18.60 -21.67
C THR A 82 24.09 19.19 -21.50
N LEU A 83 24.22 20.52 -21.48
CA LEU A 83 25.48 21.22 -21.26
C LEU A 83 26.04 20.92 -19.87
N ALA A 84 25.19 20.95 -18.82
CA ALA A 84 25.60 20.65 -17.44
C ALA A 84 25.98 19.18 -17.22
N ALA A 85 25.32 18.25 -17.93
CA ALA A 85 25.66 16.83 -17.89
C ALA A 85 26.96 16.52 -18.65
N SER A 86 27.21 17.18 -19.80
CA SER A 86 28.44 17.00 -20.58
C SER A 86 29.67 17.63 -19.92
N TRP A 87 29.50 18.56 -18.97
CA TRP A 87 30.58 19.26 -18.27
C TRP A 87 31.05 18.55 -16.99
N GLU A 88 30.20 17.71 -16.42
CA GLU A 88 30.42 16.97 -15.17
C GLU A 88 31.71 16.10 -15.15
N PRO A 89 32.19 15.52 -16.27
CA PRO A 89 33.43 14.74 -16.30
C PRO A 89 34.73 15.54 -16.18
N TYR A 90 34.70 16.87 -16.36
CA TYR A 90 35.90 17.70 -16.50
C TYR A 90 36.34 18.44 -15.23
N TYR A 91 35.71 18.16 -14.07
CA TYR A 91 36.04 18.80 -12.78
C TYR A 91 37.06 18.02 -11.95
N PRO A 92 38.17 18.63 -11.51
CA PRO A 92 38.93 18.14 -10.38
C PRO A 92 38.35 18.71 -9.07
N THR A 93 38.06 17.83 -8.11
CA THR A 93 37.63 18.20 -6.75
C THR A 93 38.69 19.05 -6.01
N PRO A 94 38.31 20.04 -5.19
CA PRO A 94 36.94 20.40 -4.78
C PRO A 94 36.27 21.40 -5.74
N ALA A 95 35.00 21.13 -6.06
CA ALA A 95 34.24 21.85 -7.09
C ALA A 95 33.84 23.28 -6.65
N PRO A 96 33.85 24.28 -7.54
CA PRO A 96 33.23 25.58 -7.33
C PRO A 96 31.71 25.43 -7.14
N ARG A 97 31.10 26.37 -6.41
CA ARG A 97 29.65 26.38 -6.14
C ARG A 97 28.87 26.63 -7.44
N CYS A 98 28.53 25.55 -8.14
CA CYS A 98 27.74 25.57 -9.36
C CYS A 98 26.26 25.82 -9.04
N LEU A 99 25.69 26.96 -9.47
CA LEU A 99 24.28 27.30 -9.28
C LEU A 99 23.53 27.07 -10.59
N ARG A 100 22.84 25.93 -10.69
CA ARG A 100 21.96 25.63 -11.83
C ARG A 100 20.75 26.57 -11.80
N LEU A 101 20.68 27.50 -12.75
CA LEU A 101 19.42 28.20 -13.07
C LEU A 101 18.69 27.38 -14.13
N ALA A 102 17.86 26.43 -13.69
CA ALA A 102 16.89 25.83 -14.58
C ALA A 102 15.90 26.91 -15.03
N ALA A 103 15.89 27.23 -16.33
CA ALA A 103 14.72 27.80 -16.97
C ALA A 103 13.64 26.71 -17.03
N THR A 104 13.08 26.36 -15.87
CA THR A 104 11.90 25.49 -15.68
C THR A 104 11.61 25.44 -14.18
N GLY A 105 10.49 26.04 -13.76
CA GLY A 105 10.09 26.02 -12.37
C GLY A 105 9.51 24.67 -11.95
N ALA A 106 10.30 23.81 -11.33
CA ALA A 106 9.84 22.78 -10.39
C ALA A 106 10.98 22.28 -9.46
N SER A 107 10.69 22.26 -8.14
CA SER A 107 11.39 21.57 -7.02
C SER A 107 12.84 22.00 -6.70
N ALA A 108 13.36 22.16 -5.47
CA ALA A 108 13.08 21.58 -4.13
C ALA A 108 13.62 22.52 -3.00
N PRO A 109 13.50 22.24 -1.68
CA PRO A 109 14.25 21.16 -1.01
C PRO A 109 13.45 20.30 -0.02
N ILE A 110 13.95 19.08 0.19
CA ILE A 110 13.64 18.18 1.32
C ILE A 110 14.54 18.62 2.48
N LEU A 111 13.97 18.81 3.68
CA LEU A 111 14.72 18.96 4.93
C LEU A 111 14.27 17.85 5.89
N GLU A 112 15.26 17.07 6.33
CA GLU A 112 15.16 16.04 7.34
C GLU A 112 15.32 16.70 8.73
N ASP A 113 14.20 17.01 9.39
CA ASP A 113 13.91 16.73 10.80
C ASP A 113 12.60 17.46 11.19
N GLY A 114 11.84 16.89 12.12
CA GLY A 114 10.50 17.37 12.49
C GLY A 114 10.46 18.55 13.46
N SER A 115 11.58 19.24 13.73
CA SER A 115 11.66 20.21 14.84
C SER A 115 11.39 21.67 14.45
N GLU A 116 11.54 22.05 13.17
CA GLU A 116 11.27 23.43 12.72
C GLU A 116 9.80 23.72 12.36
N LEU A 117 8.99 22.69 12.12
CA LEU A 117 7.58 22.83 11.72
C LEU A 117 6.70 23.29 12.90
N GLU A 118 7.00 22.87 14.13
CA GLU A 118 6.32 23.34 15.34
C GLU A 118 6.60 24.83 15.61
N ALA A 119 7.82 25.31 15.35
CA ALA A 119 8.17 26.71 15.51
C ALA A 119 7.49 27.63 14.46
N TRP A 120 7.30 27.14 13.23
CA TRP A 120 6.66 27.89 12.16
C TRP A 120 5.14 28.07 12.38
N MET A 121 4.47 27.04 12.90
CA MET A 121 3.02 27.07 13.17
C MET A 121 2.61 28.06 14.28
N HIS A 122 3.53 28.40 15.20
CA HIS A 122 3.28 29.36 16.28
C HIS A 122 3.52 30.83 15.93
N SER A 123 3.94 31.17 14.70
CA SER A 123 4.44 32.52 14.36
C SER A 123 3.38 33.56 13.92
N GLY A 124 2.10 33.21 13.78
CA GLY A 124 0.99 34.19 13.82
C GLY A 124 0.94 35.30 12.76
N VAL A 125 1.40 35.09 11.52
CA VAL A 125 1.34 36.12 10.47
C VAL A 125 0.28 35.81 9.40
N TRP A 126 -0.90 36.40 9.55
CA TRP A 126 -1.95 36.51 8.53
C TRP A 126 -2.20 38.00 8.22
N ARG A 127 -1.84 38.45 7.01
CA ARG A 127 -2.36 39.65 6.31
C ARG A 127 -2.17 39.34 4.82
N GLY A 128 -3.16 39.30 3.93
CA GLY A 128 -4.32 40.16 3.81
C GLY A 128 -3.98 41.35 2.93
N GLU A 129 -3.96 41.17 1.60
CA GLU A 129 -4.33 42.20 0.60
C GLU A 129 -4.25 41.71 -0.87
N ALA A 130 -5.15 42.27 -1.69
CA ALA A 130 -5.25 42.28 -3.15
C ALA A 130 -5.81 41.04 -3.89
N TRP A 131 -7.14 40.89 -3.95
CA TRP A 131 -7.81 40.11 -4.99
C TRP A 131 -9.03 40.83 -5.56
N GLY A 132 -8.86 41.43 -6.74
CA GLY A 132 -9.94 41.84 -7.64
C GLY A 132 -9.76 41.17 -9.01
N SER A 133 -10.81 40.51 -9.48
CA SER A 133 -11.03 39.92 -10.82
C SER A 133 -10.42 38.55 -11.15
N ARG A 134 -11.29 37.53 -11.27
CA ARG A 134 -11.55 36.67 -12.46
C ARG A 134 -12.22 35.34 -12.06
N LEU A 135 -13.49 35.19 -12.42
CA LEU A 135 -14.26 33.94 -12.35
C LEU A 135 -14.06 33.15 -13.65
N GLY A 136 -13.65 31.88 -13.57
CA GLY A 136 -13.75 30.93 -14.69
C GLY A 136 -12.71 31.07 -15.81
N VAL A 137 -11.50 31.56 -15.51
CA VAL A 137 -10.58 32.04 -16.54
C VAL A 137 -9.14 31.53 -16.37
N ARG A 138 -8.50 31.06 -17.44
CA ARG A 138 -7.03 30.92 -17.54
C ARG A 138 -6.54 32.20 -18.23
N ASP A 139 -5.77 33.03 -17.53
CA ASP A 139 -5.19 34.28 -18.04
C ASP A 139 -6.14 35.37 -18.58
N GLY A 140 -7.46 35.29 -18.31
CA GLY A 140 -8.43 36.28 -18.83
C GLY A 140 -9.27 35.82 -20.03
N ARG A 141 -9.15 34.55 -20.48
CA ARG A 141 -10.05 33.91 -21.46
C ARG A 141 -10.78 32.65 -20.92
N ALA A 142 -12.01 32.44 -21.39
CA ALA A 142 -12.83 31.27 -21.05
C ALA A 142 -12.10 29.95 -21.39
N VAL A 143 -12.36 28.89 -20.61
CA VAL A 143 -11.75 27.56 -20.87
C VAL A 143 -12.35 26.97 -22.16
N GLU A 144 -11.60 27.05 -23.26
CA GLU A 144 -11.98 26.43 -24.54
C GLU A 144 -11.94 24.89 -24.42
N GLY A 145 -12.91 24.20 -25.05
CA GLY A 145 -12.92 22.73 -25.15
C GLY A 145 -13.71 21.95 -24.08
N ALA A 146 -14.28 22.61 -23.07
CA ALA A 146 -15.06 21.93 -22.02
C ALA A 146 -16.39 21.30 -22.53
N GLY A 147 -17.05 21.95 -23.48
CA GLY A 147 -18.33 21.50 -24.05
C GLY A 147 -18.26 20.13 -24.73
N PRO A 148 -17.34 19.89 -25.69
CA PRO A 148 -17.16 18.60 -26.35
C PRO A 148 -16.82 17.44 -25.38
N LEU A 149 -16.04 17.71 -24.33
CA LEU A 149 -15.69 16.74 -23.29
C LEU A 149 -16.92 16.33 -22.46
N LEU A 150 -17.71 17.32 -22.02
CA LEU A 150 -18.94 17.09 -21.27
C LEU A 150 -20.02 16.43 -22.12
N ALA A 151 -20.07 16.71 -23.43
CA ALA A 151 -20.93 16.01 -24.37
C ALA A 151 -20.56 14.51 -24.47
N THR A 152 -19.27 14.19 -24.43
CA THR A 152 -18.77 12.80 -24.41
C THR A 152 -19.13 12.10 -23.09
N LEU A 153 -18.95 12.76 -21.95
CA LEU A 153 -19.44 12.29 -20.63
C LEU A 153 -20.96 12.06 -20.59
N SER A 154 -21.71 12.90 -21.27
CA SER A 154 -23.17 12.80 -21.34
C SER A 154 -23.62 11.66 -22.24
N LYS A 155 -22.82 11.27 -23.25
CA LYS A 155 -23.04 10.06 -24.06
C LYS A 155 -22.69 8.77 -23.32
N LEU A 156 -21.54 8.73 -22.64
CA LEU A 156 -21.04 7.52 -21.96
C LEU A 156 -21.85 7.13 -20.72
N ALA A 157 -22.61 8.08 -20.17
CA ALA A 157 -23.46 7.83 -19.01
C ALA A 157 -24.67 8.76 -18.98
N ALA A 158 -25.45 8.71 -20.06
CA ALA A 158 -26.66 9.50 -20.20
C ALA A 158 -27.64 9.19 -19.07
N ALA A 159 -27.85 10.16 -18.19
CA ALA A 159 -28.83 10.08 -17.13
C ALA A 159 -29.78 11.28 -17.23
N PRO A 160 -31.10 11.04 -17.21
CA PRO A 160 -32.10 12.11 -17.29
C PRO A 160 -32.13 13.01 -16.05
N VAL A 161 -31.69 12.49 -14.91
CA VAL A 161 -31.70 13.20 -13.62
C VAL A 161 -30.35 13.04 -12.94
N GLU A 162 -29.78 14.14 -12.48
CA GLU A 162 -28.53 14.15 -11.73
C GLU A 162 -28.54 15.21 -10.63
N LEU A 163 -28.31 14.80 -9.39
CA LEU A 163 -28.12 15.74 -8.27
C LEU A 163 -26.64 16.08 -8.14
N LEU A 164 -26.29 17.36 -8.20
CA LEU A 164 -24.91 17.86 -8.13
C LEU A 164 -24.63 18.47 -6.75
N LEU A 165 -23.55 18.04 -6.11
CA LEU A 165 -23.09 18.49 -4.81
C LEU A 165 -21.68 19.06 -4.91
N GLY A 166 -21.55 20.37 -4.76
CA GLY A 166 -20.26 21.07 -4.78
C GLY A 166 -19.58 21.09 -3.41
N TYR A 167 -18.24 21.01 -3.37
CA TYR A 167 -17.47 21.10 -2.12
C TYR A 167 -16.03 21.61 -2.34
N ALA A 168 -15.35 22.05 -1.27
CA ALA A 168 -13.98 22.63 -1.30
C ALA A 168 -12.98 21.78 -0.49
N LYS A 169 -11.66 21.90 -0.72
CA LYS A 169 -10.61 21.15 0.02
C LYS A 169 -10.44 21.71 1.45
N ALA A 170 -10.37 20.83 2.46
CA ALA A 170 -10.36 21.21 3.88
C ALA A 170 -9.10 21.96 4.29
N TRP A 171 -9.29 22.92 5.18
CA TRP A 171 -8.31 23.30 6.18
C TRP A 171 -8.83 22.86 7.56
N PRO A 172 -7.94 22.53 8.52
CA PRO A 172 -8.35 22.13 9.87
C PRO A 172 -9.34 23.13 10.48
N GLY A 173 -10.53 22.67 10.88
CA GLY A 173 -11.58 23.48 11.52
C GLY A 173 -12.66 24.06 10.60
N SER A 174 -12.65 23.82 9.28
CA SER A 174 -13.70 24.26 8.36
C SER A 174 -14.81 23.20 8.15
N ASP A 175 -16.08 23.61 8.13
CA ASP A 175 -17.22 22.73 7.77
C ASP A 175 -17.45 22.78 6.25
N MET A 176 -17.58 21.61 5.64
CA MET A 176 -16.84 21.29 4.41
C MET A 176 -17.66 21.01 3.13
N MET A 177 -18.97 21.28 3.13
CA MET A 177 -19.83 20.90 1.99
C MET A 177 -20.74 22.03 1.48
N GLY A 178 -20.58 22.33 0.19
CA GLY A 178 -21.14 23.46 -0.55
C GLY A 178 -22.43 23.14 -1.30
N SER A 179 -22.78 24.00 -2.26
CA SER A 179 -24.10 24.09 -2.91
C SER A 179 -24.65 22.80 -3.51
N LEU A 180 -25.97 22.75 -3.66
CA LEU A 180 -26.66 21.76 -4.50
C LEU A 180 -27.18 22.39 -5.79
N ALA A 181 -27.17 21.62 -6.87
CA ALA A 181 -27.89 21.90 -8.10
C ALA A 181 -28.55 20.62 -8.61
N LEU A 182 -29.64 20.76 -9.38
CA LEU A 182 -30.34 19.62 -9.96
C LEU A 182 -30.27 19.73 -11.49
N ARG A 183 -29.67 18.72 -12.13
CA ARG A 183 -29.67 18.59 -13.58
C ARG A 183 -30.84 17.71 -14.02
N LEU A 184 -31.67 18.25 -14.89
CA LEU A 184 -32.80 17.57 -15.52
C LEU A 184 -32.62 17.67 -17.04
N GLY A 185 -32.34 16.55 -17.68
CA GLY A 185 -31.91 16.53 -19.09
C GLY A 185 -30.61 17.32 -19.29
N GLU A 186 -30.62 18.27 -20.22
CA GLU A 186 -29.44 19.10 -20.54
C GLU A 186 -29.31 20.34 -19.65
N THR A 187 -30.36 20.67 -18.88
CA THR A 187 -30.43 21.89 -18.08
C THR A 187 -30.03 21.62 -16.63
N VAL A 188 -29.11 22.43 -16.11
CA VAL A 188 -28.77 22.46 -14.68
C VAL A 188 -29.51 23.61 -14.02
N TRP A 189 -30.33 23.30 -13.01
CA TRP A 189 -30.99 24.29 -12.17
C TRP A 189 -30.09 24.61 -10.99
N ALA A 190 -29.30 25.69 -11.14
CA ALA A 190 -28.35 26.14 -10.14
C ALA A 190 -28.99 27.17 -9.21
N HIS A 191 -28.81 27.00 -7.90
CA HIS A 191 -29.34 27.94 -6.92
C HIS A 191 -28.53 29.24 -6.90
N ASP A 192 -29.23 30.38 -6.98
CA ASP A 192 -28.67 31.71 -6.78
C ASP A 192 -29.01 32.23 -5.37
N ARG A 193 -27.98 32.56 -4.57
CA ARG A 193 -28.13 33.07 -3.20
C ARG A 193 -28.34 34.57 -3.12
N LEU A 194 -27.96 35.29 -4.18
CA LEU A 194 -28.07 36.74 -4.27
C LEU A 194 -29.43 37.15 -4.82
N ALA A 195 -30.15 36.22 -5.44
CA ALA A 195 -31.55 36.39 -5.78
C ALA A 195 -32.33 36.85 -4.54
N ARG A 196 -33.14 37.89 -4.69
CA ARG A 196 -33.96 38.50 -3.67
C ARG A 196 -35.42 38.10 -3.91
N PRO A 197 -36.14 37.58 -2.89
CA PRO A 197 -37.55 37.27 -3.03
C PRO A 197 -38.35 38.52 -3.41
N GLY A 198 -39.36 38.37 -4.25
CA GLY A 198 -40.21 39.50 -4.64
C GLY A 198 -39.65 40.39 -5.77
N THR A 199 -38.36 40.25 -6.12
CA THR A 199 -37.71 41.14 -7.10
C THR A 199 -37.01 40.40 -8.24
N ASP A 200 -36.37 39.27 -7.97
CA ASP A 200 -35.65 38.50 -8.99
C ASP A 200 -36.52 37.42 -9.64
N VAL A 201 -36.20 37.07 -10.88
CA VAL A 201 -37.03 36.22 -11.77
C VAL A 201 -37.21 34.80 -11.23
N GLY A 202 -36.27 34.29 -10.42
CA GLY A 202 -36.37 32.97 -9.78
C GLY A 202 -35.20 32.69 -8.83
N LEU A 203 -35.35 31.64 -8.00
CA LEU A 203 -34.36 31.18 -7.02
C LEU A 203 -33.33 30.20 -7.61
N PHE A 204 -33.77 29.42 -8.60
CA PHE A 204 -32.95 28.50 -9.37
C PHE A 204 -32.86 28.97 -10.81
N THR A 205 -31.64 29.17 -11.29
CA THR A 205 -31.37 29.66 -12.64
C THR A 205 -30.97 28.49 -13.54
N PRO A 206 -31.57 28.35 -14.74
CA PRO A 206 -31.18 27.33 -15.69
C PRO A 206 -29.85 27.72 -16.34
N VAL A 207 -28.87 26.82 -16.28
CA VAL A 207 -27.55 26.97 -16.90
C VAL A 207 -27.12 25.65 -17.55
N SER A 208 -26.12 25.69 -18.43
CA SER A 208 -25.51 24.44 -18.93
C SER A 208 -24.65 23.80 -17.84
N LEU A 209 -24.36 22.49 -17.97
CA LEU A 209 -23.43 21.81 -17.07
C LEU A 209 -22.01 22.40 -17.14
N ALA A 210 -21.59 22.87 -18.31
CA ALA A 210 -20.30 23.53 -18.48
C ALA A 210 -20.25 24.86 -17.71
N ASP A 211 -21.29 25.69 -17.87
CA ASP A 211 -21.38 26.97 -17.18
C ASP A 211 -21.45 26.78 -15.66
N HIS A 212 -22.18 25.76 -15.19
CA HIS A 212 -22.25 25.44 -13.77
C HIS A 212 -20.88 25.05 -13.18
N LEU A 213 -20.10 24.23 -13.89
CA LEU A 213 -18.82 23.72 -13.40
C LEU A 213 -17.68 24.75 -13.51
N TYR A 214 -17.64 25.50 -14.62
CA TYR A 214 -16.49 26.34 -14.99
C TYR A 214 -16.75 27.85 -14.90
N GLY A 215 -18.00 28.30 -14.73
CA GLY A 215 -18.33 29.72 -14.57
C GLY A 215 -18.06 30.58 -15.79
N THR A 216 -18.32 30.02 -16.97
CA THR A 216 -18.02 30.61 -18.27
C THR A 216 -18.93 31.79 -18.66
N GLN A 217 -20.09 31.96 -18.01
CA GLN A 217 -21.00 33.10 -18.19
C GLN A 217 -21.73 33.47 -16.88
N SER A 218 -22.03 34.76 -16.68
CA SER A 218 -22.85 35.23 -15.54
C SER A 218 -24.32 34.81 -15.74
N PRO A 219 -24.98 34.21 -14.74
CA PRO A 219 -26.38 33.77 -14.84
C PRO A 219 -27.41 34.92 -14.90
N LEU A 220 -27.01 36.16 -14.60
CA LEU A 220 -27.88 37.35 -14.71
C LEU A 220 -27.17 38.51 -15.42
N ALA A 221 -27.90 39.23 -16.27
CA ALA A 221 -27.40 40.33 -17.10
C ALA A 221 -27.13 41.65 -16.34
N ARG A 222 -27.37 41.70 -15.03
CA ARG A 222 -27.24 42.92 -14.21
C ARG A 222 -26.60 42.64 -12.85
N VAL A 223 -25.28 42.44 -12.79
CA VAL A 223 -24.54 42.56 -11.52
C VAL A 223 -23.13 43.10 -11.80
N GLU A 224 -22.79 44.29 -11.28
CA GLU A 224 -21.40 44.66 -11.01
C GLU A 224 -20.88 43.79 -9.86
N VAL A 225 -19.82 43.03 -10.14
CA VAL A 225 -19.26 42.05 -9.20
C VAL A 225 -18.54 42.79 -8.07
N THR A 226 -19.24 43.08 -6.97
CA THR A 226 -18.62 43.42 -5.69
C THR A 226 -18.29 42.14 -4.92
N GLU A 227 -17.28 42.18 -4.04
CA GLU A 227 -16.61 41.02 -3.38
C GLU A 227 -17.47 40.13 -2.45
N THR A 228 -18.69 39.77 -2.84
CA THR A 228 -19.65 39.08 -1.99
C THR A 228 -20.05 37.70 -2.57
N ILE A 229 -19.60 36.67 -1.85
CA ILE A 229 -20.03 35.27 -1.72
C ILE A 229 -21.28 34.84 -2.52
N GLY A 230 -21.15 33.77 -3.33
CA GLY A 230 -22.29 32.89 -3.64
C GLY A 230 -22.50 32.38 -5.06
N ALA A 231 -21.48 31.83 -5.74
CA ALA A 231 -21.70 30.87 -6.83
C ALA A 231 -20.48 29.95 -6.99
N CYS A 232 -20.73 28.64 -7.16
CA CYS A 232 -19.70 27.60 -7.10
C CYS A 232 -18.98 27.39 -8.42
N TYR A 233 -18.32 28.42 -8.95
CA TYR A 233 -17.57 28.30 -10.19
C TYR A 233 -16.13 27.84 -9.90
N GLY A 234 -15.74 26.67 -10.40
CA GLY A 234 -14.38 26.11 -10.26
C GLY A 234 -14.11 25.24 -9.02
N ARG A 235 -15.09 24.47 -8.54
CA ARG A 235 -14.99 23.57 -7.37
C ARG A 235 -14.99 22.08 -7.78
N ASN A 236 -14.69 21.15 -6.85
CA ASN A 236 -14.96 19.72 -7.05
C ASN A 236 -16.46 19.48 -6.86
N VAL A 237 -17.10 18.77 -7.77
CA VAL A 237 -18.54 18.48 -7.74
C VAL A 237 -18.77 16.98 -7.84
N LEU A 238 -19.59 16.43 -6.95
CA LEU A 238 -20.08 15.05 -7.02
C LEU A 238 -21.50 15.05 -7.58
N GLY A 239 -21.70 14.35 -8.69
CA GLY A 239 -22.99 14.09 -9.31
C GLY A 239 -23.52 12.71 -8.94
N LEU A 240 -24.79 12.61 -8.50
CA LEU A 240 -25.54 11.37 -8.38
C LEU A 240 -26.48 11.27 -9.58
N ARG A 241 -26.09 10.48 -10.59
CA ARG A 241 -26.86 10.21 -11.80
C ARG A 241 -27.84 9.07 -11.56
N LEU A 242 -29.10 9.27 -11.93
CA LEU A 242 -30.20 8.33 -11.75
C LEU A 242 -30.78 7.93 -13.09
N PHE A 243 -31.02 6.63 -13.28
CA PHE A 243 -31.46 6.06 -14.55
C PHE A 243 -32.87 5.48 -14.45
N GLY A 244 -33.56 5.43 -15.59
CA GLY A 244 -34.89 4.82 -15.71
C GLY A 244 -36.07 5.77 -15.46
N GLU A 245 -35.84 7.07 -15.30
CA GLU A 245 -36.92 8.05 -15.19
C GLU A 245 -37.58 8.33 -16.56
N SER A 246 -38.91 8.34 -16.59
CA SER A 246 -39.68 8.61 -17.81
C SER A 246 -39.66 10.10 -18.16
N ARG A 247 -39.88 10.45 -19.44
CA ARG A 247 -40.02 11.86 -19.87
C ARG A 247 -41.04 12.64 -19.03
N LEU A 248 -42.16 12.02 -18.68
CA LEU A 248 -43.19 12.60 -17.80
C LEU A 248 -42.66 12.90 -16.39
N ALA A 249 -41.75 12.07 -15.87
CA ALA A 249 -41.10 12.31 -14.59
C ALA A 249 -40.17 13.54 -14.65
N LEU A 250 -39.40 13.72 -15.73
CA LEU A 250 -38.57 14.92 -15.89
C LEU A 250 -39.42 16.19 -16.01
N GLU A 251 -40.52 16.14 -16.76
CA GLU A 251 -41.47 17.25 -16.91
C GLU A 251 -42.08 17.61 -15.54
N ALA A 252 -42.52 16.62 -14.77
CA ALA A 252 -43.07 16.84 -13.42
C ALA A 252 -42.04 17.41 -12.41
N MET A 253 -40.77 16.99 -12.51
CA MET A 253 -39.70 17.57 -11.69
C MET A 253 -39.38 19.01 -12.11
N THR A 254 -39.37 19.28 -13.41
CA THR A 254 -39.11 20.62 -13.98
C THR A 254 -40.22 21.60 -13.62
N GLU A 255 -41.48 21.18 -13.71
CA GLU A 255 -42.63 21.96 -13.26
C GLU A 255 -42.53 22.31 -11.77
N GLU A 256 -42.11 21.36 -10.93
CA GLU A 256 -41.98 21.61 -9.48
C GLU A 256 -40.89 22.66 -9.20
N ILE A 257 -39.77 22.64 -9.93
CA ILE A 257 -38.75 23.70 -9.85
C ILE A 257 -39.33 25.04 -10.32
N GLY A 258 -40.11 25.04 -11.41
CA GLY A 258 -40.83 26.23 -11.88
C GLY A 258 -41.77 26.82 -10.83
N ARG A 259 -42.55 25.98 -10.14
CA ARG A 259 -43.43 26.40 -9.03
C ARG A 259 -42.63 27.02 -7.89
N VAL A 260 -41.46 26.44 -7.54
CA VAL A 260 -40.58 27.01 -6.50
C VAL A 260 -40.07 28.39 -6.91
N ASN A 261 -39.67 28.59 -8.17
CA ASN A 261 -39.24 29.89 -8.67
C ASN A 261 -40.37 30.93 -8.68
N LEU A 262 -41.60 30.54 -9.06
CA LEU A 262 -42.77 31.42 -9.00
C LEU A 262 -43.07 31.82 -7.55
N GLN A 263 -43.08 30.87 -6.61
CA GLN A 263 -43.27 31.15 -5.19
C GLN A 263 -42.19 32.09 -4.63
N TRP A 264 -40.96 32.00 -5.13
CA TRP A 264 -39.88 32.91 -4.77
C TRP A 264 -40.08 34.32 -5.32
N ARG A 265 -40.36 34.41 -6.63
CA ARG A 265 -40.62 35.67 -7.34
C ARG A 265 -41.79 36.41 -6.73
N ASP A 266 -42.85 35.71 -6.34
CA ASP A 266 -44.06 36.29 -5.76
C ASP A 266 -43.89 36.59 -4.25
N GLY A 267 -42.68 36.40 -3.69
CA GLY A 267 -42.35 36.73 -2.29
C GLY A 267 -42.93 35.76 -1.25
N LEU A 268 -43.54 34.66 -1.68
CA LEU A 268 -44.14 33.63 -0.81
C LEU A 268 -43.09 32.78 -0.07
N LEU A 269 -41.82 32.87 -0.48
CA LEU A 269 -40.67 32.24 0.14
C LEU A 269 -39.71 33.32 0.69
N SER A 270 -39.41 33.33 2.00
CA SER A 270 -38.60 34.40 2.64
C SER A 270 -37.14 34.01 2.94
N ALA A 271 -36.20 34.92 2.67
CA ALA A 271 -34.75 34.68 2.77
C ALA A 271 -34.26 34.20 4.15
N GLY A 272 -34.84 34.71 5.26
CA GLY A 272 -34.44 34.39 6.64
C GLY A 272 -34.74 32.94 7.09
N ARG A 273 -35.62 32.21 6.39
CA ARG A 273 -35.88 30.77 6.62
C ARG A 273 -35.17 29.87 5.61
N ILE A 274 -34.55 30.42 4.57
CA ILE A 274 -34.25 29.69 3.32
C ILE A 274 -32.78 29.32 3.12
N LEU A 275 -31.84 29.93 3.84
CA LEU A 275 -30.46 29.43 3.88
C LEU A 275 -30.37 27.96 4.37
N ARG A 276 -31.41 27.43 5.05
CA ARG A 276 -31.51 26.02 5.50
C ARG A 276 -32.33 25.10 4.59
N ASN A 277 -32.95 25.60 3.50
CA ASN A 277 -34.02 24.88 2.78
C ASN A 277 -33.75 24.53 1.31
N VAL A 278 -32.62 24.92 0.70
CA VAL A 278 -32.30 24.48 -0.69
C VAL A 278 -32.38 22.96 -0.86
N PRO A 279 -31.84 22.13 0.06
CA PRO A 279 -32.03 20.68 -0.01
C PRO A 279 -33.51 20.28 0.11
N ALA A 280 -34.28 20.91 0.99
CA ALA A 280 -35.70 20.63 1.14
C ALA A 280 -36.51 20.99 -0.13
N LEU A 281 -36.16 22.09 -0.80
CA LEU A 281 -36.78 22.52 -2.06
C LEU A 281 -36.45 21.57 -3.21
N LEU A 282 -35.19 21.16 -3.36
CA LEU A 282 -34.82 20.15 -4.35
C LEU A 282 -35.46 18.79 -4.06
N ASN A 283 -35.61 18.42 -2.78
CA ASN A 283 -36.31 17.20 -2.38
C ASN A 283 -37.81 17.22 -2.78
N ARG A 284 -38.45 18.39 -2.93
CA ARG A 284 -39.83 18.48 -3.46
C ARG A 284 -39.90 17.97 -4.89
N ALA A 285 -38.94 18.31 -5.74
CA ALA A 285 -38.85 17.79 -7.09
C ALA A 285 -38.68 16.26 -7.09
N PHE A 286 -37.85 15.70 -6.21
CA PHE A 286 -37.77 14.24 -6.07
C PHE A 286 -39.07 13.61 -5.57
N ARG A 287 -39.83 14.28 -4.69
CA ARG A 287 -41.13 13.76 -4.22
C ARG A 287 -42.22 13.76 -5.27
N SER A 288 -42.22 14.71 -6.21
CA SER A 288 -43.26 14.77 -7.25
C SER A 288 -43.28 13.52 -8.13
N VAL A 289 -42.17 12.77 -8.16
CA VAL A 289 -42.01 11.50 -8.87
C VAL A 289 -41.86 10.28 -7.95
N GLY A 290 -42.26 10.40 -6.68
CA GLY A 290 -42.22 9.31 -5.68
C GLY A 290 -40.82 8.98 -5.14
N TRP A 291 -39.80 9.77 -5.49
CA TRP A 291 -38.41 9.47 -5.23
C TRP A 291 -37.80 10.23 -4.05
N GLY A 292 -38.50 11.23 -3.52
CA GLY A 292 -37.99 12.05 -2.41
C GLY A 292 -37.76 11.30 -1.10
N VAL A 293 -36.94 11.88 -0.25
CA VAL A 293 -36.59 11.35 1.08
C VAL A 293 -37.38 12.06 2.17
N SER A 294 -37.43 11.48 3.36
CA SER A 294 -38.12 12.08 4.51
C SER A 294 -37.54 13.46 4.83
N PRO A 295 -38.38 14.46 5.14
CA PRO A 295 -37.93 15.85 5.25
C PRO A 295 -37.03 16.08 6.47
N TRP A 296 -37.08 15.16 7.44
CA TRP A 296 -36.22 15.13 8.60
C TRP A 296 -34.74 14.87 8.27
N TRP A 297 -34.46 14.26 7.12
CA TRP A 297 -33.11 13.92 6.65
C TRP A 297 -32.52 14.97 5.71
N ALA A 298 -33.32 15.79 5.02
CA ALA A 298 -32.84 16.79 4.07
C ALA A 298 -32.44 18.12 4.75
N ARG A 299 -31.70 18.05 5.86
CA ARG A 299 -31.35 19.23 6.68
C ARG A 299 -30.15 20.03 6.14
N GLY A 300 -29.31 19.39 5.33
CA GLY A 300 -28.17 20.01 4.65
C GLY A 300 -27.89 19.40 3.27
N PRO A 301 -27.06 20.06 2.43
CA PRO A 301 -26.67 19.59 1.10
C PRO A 301 -26.19 18.13 1.05
N LEU A 302 -25.24 17.77 1.92
CA LEU A 302 -24.71 16.41 2.02
C LEU A 302 -25.79 15.41 2.48
N ASP A 303 -26.62 15.79 3.44
CA ASP A 303 -27.59 14.86 4.03
C ASP A 303 -28.64 14.43 2.98
N LEU A 304 -29.11 15.37 2.15
CA LEU A 304 -30.01 15.03 1.05
C LEU A 304 -29.32 14.10 0.02
N PHE A 305 -28.08 14.42 -0.35
CA PHE A 305 -27.32 13.64 -1.32
C PHE A 305 -27.10 12.20 -0.83
N LEU A 306 -26.66 12.02 0.41
CA LEU A 306 -26.47 10.70 1.04
C LEU A 306 -27.79 9.94 1.21
N ALA A 307 -28.87 10.62 1.59
CA ALA A 307 -30.17 9.98 1.76
C ALA A 307 -30.71 9.46 0.43
N LEU A 308 -30.56 10.23 -0.65
CA LEU A 308 -30.96 9.81 -2.00
C LEU A 308 -30.07 8.69 -2.54
N LEU A 309 -28.75 8.76 -2.31
CA LEU A 309 -27.83 7.66 -2.66
C LEU A 309 -28.20 6.38 -1.92
N GLY A 310 -28.38 6.43 -0.60
CA GLY A 310 -28.79 5.28 0.19
C GLY A 310 -30.15 4.72 -0.23
N LYS A 311 -31.10 5.59 -0.61
CA LYS A 311 -32.39 5.16 -1.18
C LYS A 311 -32.20 4.48 -2.54
N ALA A 312 -31.31 4.98 -3.41
CA ALA A 312 -30.98 4.35 -4.69
C ALA A 312 -30.37 2.95 -4.49
N GLU A 313 -29.41 2.84 -3.57
CA GLU A 313 -28.73 1.58 -3.22
C GLU A 313 -29.72 0.55 -2.65
N THR A 314 -30.55 0.95 -1.68
CA THR A 314 -31.52 0.04 -1.02
C THR A 314 -32.66 -0.40 -1.94
N THR A 315 -33.12 0.48 -2.83
CA THR A 315 -34.15 0.13 -3.83
C THR A 315 -33.57 -0.53 -5.08
N ARG A 316 -32.25 -0.78 -5.11
CA ARG A 316 -31.50 -1.34 -6.26
C ARG A 316 -31.77 -0.61 -7.57
N ARG A 317 -32.04 0.70 -7.52
CA ARG A 317 -32.20 1.50 -8.74
C ARG A 317 -30.84 1.68 -9.40
N ALA A 318 -30.84 1.63 -10.72
CA ALA A 318 -29.66 1.96 -11.51
C ALA A 318 -29.26 3.42 -11.25
N HIS A 319 -28.04 3.60 -10.74
CA HIS A 319 -27.48 4.90 -10.43
C HIS A 319 -25.96 4.86 -10.62
N VAL A 320 -25.37 6.02 -10.87
CA VAL A 320 -23.92 6.18 -10.98
C VAL A 320 -23.50 7.47 -10.29
N LEU A 321 -22.42 7.41 -9.53
CA LEU A 321 -21.79 8.58 -8.96
C LEU A 321 -20.70 9.09 -9.92
N VAL A 322 -20.66 10.40 -10.16
CA VAL A 322 -19.72 11.07 -11.08
C VAL A 322 -18.96 12.14 -10.30
N HIS A 323 -17.65 12.23 -10.47
CA HIS A 323 -16.86 13.27 -9.82
C HIS A 323 -16.25 14.19 -10.87
N TYR A 324 -16.70 15.44 -10.88
CA TYR A 324 -16.15 16.51 -11.70
C TYR A 324 -15.02 17.21 -10.92
N ARG A 325 -13.77 17.07 -11.37
CA ARG A 325 -12.57 17.60 -10.70
C ARG A 325 -11.88 18.66 -11.57
N ARG A 326 -11.34 19.71 -10.94
CA ARG A 326 -10.57 20.79 -11.58
C ARG A 326 -9.11 20.39 -11.87
N VAL A 327 -8.58 20.82 -13.02
CA VAL A 327 -7.16 20.66 -13.43
C VAL A 327 -6.34 21.91 -13.03
N PRO A 328 -5.09 21.80 -12.53
CA PRO A 328 -4.34 22.92 -11.95
C PRO A 328 -3.81 23.88 -13.02
N ALA A 329 -4.43 25.06 -13.19
CA ALA A 329 -3.88 26.23 -13.91
C ALA A 329 -4.76 27.50 -13.77
N SER A 330 -5.73 27.54 -12.86
CA SER A 330 -6.63 28.69 -12.71
C SER A 330 -6.56 29.18 -11.26
N GLU A 331 -6.28 30.46 -11.09
CA GLU A 331 -6.15 31.13 -9.80
C GLU A 331 -7.48 31.84 -9.49
N SER A 332 -8.22 31.33 -8.51
CA SER A 332 -9.44 31.98 -8.02
C SER A 332 -9.43 31.98 -6.49
N CYS A 333 -9.47 33.16 -5.88
CA CYS A 333 -9.46 33.35 -4.42
C CYS A 333 -10.64 32.67 -3.71
N HIS A 334 -10.34 32.10 -2.54
CA HIS A 334 -11.31 31.44 -1.67
C HIS A 334 -12.10 32.45 -0.82
N ARG A 335 -13.44 32.36 -0.83
CA ARG A 335 -14.27 32.77 0.32
C ARG A 335 -15.47 31.84 0.51
N GLN A 336 -15.69 31.48 1.77
CA GLN A 336 -16.58 30.43 2.24
C GLN A 336 -18.05 30.86 2.25
N ASP A 337 -18.95 29.93 1.95
CA ASP A 337 -20.35 30.03 2.36
C ASP A 337 -20.41 29.70 3.86
N VAL A 338 -20.59 30.70 4.73
CA VAL A 338 -20.80 30.45 6.16
C VAL A 338 -22.22 29.93 6.36
N PHE A 339 -22.37 28.61 6.40
CA PHE A 339 -23.59 27.99 6.91
C PHE A 339 -23.58 28.14 8.44
N PRO A 340 -24.66 28.64 9.07
CA PRO A 340 -24.64 28.88 10.51
C PRO A 340 -24.45 27.57 11.26
N TRP A 341 -23.38 27.55 12.04
CA TRP A 341 -22.92 26.47 12.91
C TRP A 341 -24.08 25.80 13.66
N ARG A 342 -24.19 24.47 13.51
CA ARG A 342 -24.75 23.64 14.58
C ARG A 342 -23.57 23.05 15.33
N MET A 343 -23.39 23.47 16.58
CA MET A 343 -22.63 22.68 17.55
C MET A 343 -23.15 21.23 17.47
N TRP A 344 -22.27 20.24 17.43
CA TRP A 344 -22.54 18.79 17.41
C TRP A 344 -22.46 18.00 16.10
N ARG A 345 -21.68 18.42 15.08
CA ARG A 345 -21.11 17.44 14.12
C ARG A 345 -19.72 17.83 13.59
N PRO A 346 -18.62 17.25 14.12
CA PRO A 346 -17.28 17.56 13.60
C PRO A 346 -16.55 16.43 12.84
N TRP A 347 -17.11 15.23 12.61
CA TRP A 347 -16.29 14.08 12.15
C TRP A 347 -16.81 13.27 10.94
N SER A 348 -18.02 13.54 10.44
CA SER A 348 -18.60 12.77 9.33
C SER A 348 -18.36 13.37 7.94
N SER A 349 -18.06 14.66 7.80
CA SER A 349 -18.05 15.33 6.48
C SER A 349 -16.83 14.97 5.63
N GLU A 350 -15.62 15.02 6.19
CA GLU A 350 -14.40 14.62 5.46
C GLU A 350 -14.37 13.10 5.20
N SER A 351 -14.76 12.30 6.19
CA SER A 351 -14.83 10.83 6.07
C SER A 351 -15.92 10.37 5.09
N ALA A 352 -17.11 10.98 5.11
CA ALA A 352 -18.19 10.69 4.15
C ALA A 352 -17.86 11.21 2.76
N ARG A 353 -17.26 12.40 2.64
CA ARG A 353 -16.74 12.92 1.38
C ARG A 353 -15.70 11.97 0.78
N ARG A 354 -14.69 11.55 1.55
CA ARG A 354 -13.69 10.57 1.07
C ARG A 354 -14.34 9.25 0.65
N ARG A 355 -15.32 8.74 1.40
CA ARG A 355 -16.10 7.54 1.04
C ARG A 355 -16.98 7.72 -0.21
N LEU A 356 -17.49 8.91 -0.47
CA LEU A 356 -18.30 9.23 -1.65
C LEU A 356 -17.44 9.47 -2.88
N GLU A 357 -16.32 10.17 -2.73
CA GLU A 357 -15.28 10.34 -3.75
C GLU A 357 -14.74 8.98 -4.19
N THR A 358 -14.55 8.03 -3.27
CA THR A 358 -14.15 6.66 -3.61
C THR A 358 -15.25 5.87 -4.30
N LYS A 359 -16.54 6.10 -4.02
CA LYS A 359 -17.68 5.40 -4.67
C LYS A 359 -18.07 5.95 -6.07
N ALA A 360 -17.59 7.11 -6.50
CA ALA A 360 -17.88 7.69 -7.83
C ALA A 360 -17.10 7.01 -8.98
N SER A 361 -17.78 6.57 -10.05
CA SER A 361 -17.24 5.64 -11.05
C SER A 361 -17.64 5.94 -12.51
N ILE A 362 -17.28 7.11 -13.03
CA ILE A 362 -17.08 7.38 -14.49
C ILE A 362 -15.89 8.33 -14.67
N ARG A 363 -14.90 7.92 -15.48
CA ARG A 363 -13.80 8.77 -15.97
C ARG A 363 -14.00 9.07 -17.46
N VAL A 364 -13.87 10.34 -17.85
CA VAL A 364 -13.67 10.76 -19.24
C VAL A 364 -12.39 11.57 -19.33
N GLU A 365 -11.60 11.25 -20.34
CA GLU A 365 -10.25 11.74 -20.60
C GLU A 365 -10.25 13.13 -21.24
N ALA A 366 -9.46 14.06 -20.70
CA ALA A 366 -8.95 15.21 -21.43
C ALA A 366 -7.44 15.32 -21.18
N THR A 367 -6.67 15.46 -22.25
CA THR A 367 -5.20 15.55 -22.25
C THR A 367 -4.68 16.98 -22.10
N GLU A 368 -3.68 17.18 -21.24
CA GLU A 368 -2.56 18.13 -21.47
C GLU A 368 -1.32 17.71 -20.63
N GLY A 369 -0.33 17.02 -21.22
CA GLY A 369 1.00 16.81 -20.62
C GLY A 369 1.27 15.56 -19.74
N LYS A 370 2.37 15.58 -18.96
CA LYS A 370 3.20 14.41 -18.53
C LYS A 370 3.00 13.82 -17.11
N SER A 371 1.85 13.95 -16.44
CA SER A 371 1.64 13.27 -15.15
C SER A 371 0.28 12.57 -15.06
N LYS A 372 0.30 11.27 -14.72
CA LYS A 372 -0.84 10.33 -14.78
C LYS A 372 -1.13 9.79 -13.37
N LEU A 373 -2.40 9.69 -12.95
CA LEU A 373 -2.75 8.81 -11.81
C LEU A 373 -4.24 8.41 -11.75
N GLU A 374 -4.48 7.13 -11.41
CA GLU A 374 -5.73 6.36 -11.40
C GLU A 374 -6.12 5.93 -9.95
N LEU A 375 -7.41 5.79 -9.56
CA LEU A 375 -8.07 4.50 -9.20
C LEU A 375 -9.59 4.61 -8.88
N ASP A 376 -10.25 3.45 -8.69
CA ASP A 376 -11.66 3.02 -8.93
C ASP A 376 -12.34 2.39 -7.68
N VAL A 377 -13.69 2.45 -7.52
CA VAL A 377 -14.45 1.53 -6.62
C VAL A 377 -15.89 1.25 -7.11
N ARG A 378 -16.14 0.00 -7.56
CA ARG A 378 -17.45 -0.68 -7.57
C ARG A 378 -17.56 -1.62 -6.36
N GLY A 379 -18.77 -2.08 -6.03
CA GLY A 379 -18.99 -3.14 -5.03
C GLY A 379 -18.10 -4.34 -5.35
N TYR A 380 -17.04 -4.48 -4.56
CA TYR A 380 -15.96 -5.39 -4.84
C TYR A 380 -16.28 -6.71 -4.15
N ASP A 381 -16.51 -7.75 -4.94
CA ASP A 381 -16.26 -9.08 -4.43
C ASP A 381 -14.74 -9.20 -4.25
N TRP A 382 -14.28 -8.88 -3.04
CA TRP A 382 -12.88 -9.01 -2.65
C TRP A 382 -12.39 -10.43 -2.89
N SER A 383 -13.26 -11.45 -2.83
CA SER A 383 -12.85 -12.82 -3.12
C SER A 383 -12.52 -13.01 -4.61
N GLU A 384 -13.29 -12.44 -5.54
CA GLU A 384 -12.97 -12.50 -6.98
C GLU A 384 -11.70 -11.70 -7.31
N ALA A 385 -11.49 -10.55 -6.68
CA ALA A 385 -10.33 -9.72 -6.97
C ALA A 385 -9.04 -10.23 -6.34
N ILE A 386 -9.11 -10.79 -5.12
CA ILE A 386 -7.96 -11.39 -4.43
C ILE A 386 -7.65 -12.76 -5.03
N SER A 387 -8.66 -13.56 -5.38
CA SER A 387 -8.47 -14.95 -5.81
C SER A 387 -8.45 -15.13 -7.33
N GLY A 388 -9.06 -14.22 -8.10
CA GLY A 388 -9.36 -14.39 -9.52
C GLY A 388 -10.41 -15.48 -9.77
N ARG A 389 -11.24 -15.34 -10.81
CA ARG A 389 -12.24 -16.36 -11.17
C ARG A 389 -11.58 -17.71 -11.43
N GLY A 390 -11.88 -18.70 -10.59
CA GLY A 390 -11.52 -20.11 -10.82
C GLY A 390 -10.02 -20.41 -10.84
N ARG A 391 -9.18 -19.54 -10.24
CA ARG A 391 -7.72 -19.77 -10.20
C ARG A 391 -7.35 -20.88 -9.21
N VAL A 392 -6.26 -21.57 -9.50
CA VAL A 392 -5.66 -22.55 -8.58
C VAL A 392 -4.65 -21.82 -7.70
N ALA A 393 -4.86 -21.88 -6.38
CA ALA A 393 -3.93 -21.32 -5.40
C ALA A 393 -2.73 -22.27 -5.21
N ILE A 394 -1.55 -21.78 -5.58
CA ILE A 394 -0.24 -22.41 -5.35
C ILE A 394 0.55 -21.44 -4.45
N THR A 395 -0.08 -21.06 -3.35
CA THR A 395 0.43 -20.10 -2.35
C THR A 395 0.89 -20.84 -1.10
N PRO A 396 1.91 -20.35 -0.37
CA PRO A 396 2.42 -21.01 0.82
C PRO A 396 1.35 -21.10 1.92
N GLY A 397 0.37 -20.19 1.95
CA GLY A 397 -0.85 -20.26 2.74
C GLY A 397 -1.71 -19.01 2.49
N PRO A 398 -3.05 -19.06 2.71
CA PRO A 398 -3.85 -20.21 3.09
C PRO A 398 -4.04 -21.20 1.94
N ALA A 399 -3.92 -22.49 2.24
CA ALA A 399 -4.18 -23.58 1.31
C ALA A 399 -5.68 -23.68 0.98
N ARG A 400 -6.00 -24.18 -0.22
CA ARG A 400 -7.40 -24.39 -0.63
C ARG A 400 -8.04 -25.50 0.21
N ALA A 401 -9.09 -25.15 0.94
CA ALA A 401 -9.90 -26.09 1.70
C ALA A 401 -10.87 -26.88 0.81
N SER A 402 -11.36 -28.03 1.31
CA SER A 402 -12.40 -28.82 0.63
C SER A 402 -13.72 -28.05 0.55
N GLU A 403 -14.57 -28.39 -0.43
CA GLU A 403 -15.90 -27.78 -0.55
C GLU A 403 -16.75 -28.03 0.71
N GLN A 404 -16.61 -29.21 1.33
CA GLN A 404 -17.29 -29.54 2.58
C GLN A 404 -16.84 -28.64 3.73
N VAL A 405 -15.53 -28.39 3.87
CA VAL A 405 -14.96 -27.47 4.87
C VAL A 405 -15.50 -26.05 4.68
N VAL A 406 -15.50 -25.54 3.45
CA VAL A 406 -16.03 -24.19 3.12
C VAL A 406 -17.53 -24.10 3.39
N ARG A 407 -18.30 -25.14 3.03
CA ARG A 407 -19.75 -25.17 3.28
C ARG A 407 -20.08 -25.16 4.77
N LEU A 408 -19.32 -25.89 5.58
CA LEU A 408 -19.54 -25.95 7.02
C LEU A 408 -19.14 -24.64 7.72
N SER A 409 -18.12 -23.93 7.22
CA SER A 409 -17.69 -22.66 7.81
C SER A 409 -18.73 -21.54 7.69
N ALA A 410 -19.62 -21.62 6.70
CA ALA A 410 -20.68 -20.65 6.47
C ALA A 410 -21.90 -20.84 7.40
N ARG A 411 -21.95 -21.92 8.19
CA ARG A 411 -23.07 -22.17 9.10
C ARG A 411 -23.05 -21.22 10.29
N GLN A 412 -24.21 -20.67 10.62
CA GLN A 412 -24.41 -19.90 11.84
C GLN A 412 -24.76 -20.86 12.97
N VAL A 413 -23.93 -20.90 14.00
CA VAL A 413 -24.14 -21.70 15.22
C VAL A 413 -23.88 -20.83 16.45
N THR A 414 -24.21 -21.33 17.64
CA THR A 414 -23.99 -20.66 18.92
C THR A 414 -23.15 -21.56 19.83
N HIS A 415 -22.27 -20.95 20.63
CA HIS A 415 -21.40 -21.64 21.60
C HIS A 415 -22.07 -21.84 22.97
N ARG A 416 -23.32 -21.38 23.13
CA ARG A 416 -24.05 -21.42 24.41
C ARG A 416 -24.93 -22.66 24.56
N GLU A 417 -25.08 -23.43 23.49
CA GLU A 417 -25.88 -24.66 23.47
C GLU A 417 -25.09 -25.84 24.06
N PRO A 418 -25.79 -26.84 24.63
CA PRO A 418 -25.16 -27.98 25.31
C PRO A 418 -24.33 -28.88 24.38
N GLU A 419 -24.49 -28.79 23.06
CA GLU A 419 -23.72 -29.55 22.07
C GLU A 419 -22.34 -28.93 21.79
N PHE A 420 -22.12 -27.66 22.12
CA PHE A 420 -20.86 -26.99 21.83
C PHE A 420 -19.64 -27.64 22.52
N PRO A 421 -19.71 -28.01 23.82
CA PRO A 421 -18.65 -28.78 24.47
C PRO A 421 -18.26 -30.06 23.73
N ALA A 422 -19.22 -30.76 23.11
CA ALA A 422 -18.94 -31.97 22.32
C ALA A 422 -18.16 -31.64 21.03
N LEU A 423 -18.46 -30.51 20.36
CA LEU A 423 -17.67 -30.03 19.22
C LEU A 423 -16.24 -29.67 19.65
N PHE A 424 -16.09 -28.98 20.79
CA PHE A 424 -14.78 -28.62 21.32
C PHE A 424 -13.95 -29.86 21.67
N GLU A 425 -14.55 -30.84 22.35
CA GLU A 425 -13.92 -32.11 22.67
C GLU A 425 -13.53 -32.88 21.41
N ASP A 426 -14.42 -32.94 20.42
CA ASP A 426 -14.14 -33.60 19.15
C ASP A 426 -12.93 -32.98 18.43
N VAL A 427 -12.87 -31.65 18.33
CA VAL A 427 -11.73 -30.93 17.74
C VAL A 427 -10.45 -31.21 18.52
N THR A 428 -10.47 -31.07 19.84
CA THR A 428 -9.27 -31.23 20.67
C THR A 428 -8.75 -32.66 20.67
N ARG A 429 -9.64 -33.66 20.71
CA ARG A 429 -9.30 -35.09 20.55
C ARG A 429 -8.65 -35.38 19.20
N LYS A 430 -9.19 -34.83 18.11
CA LYS A 430 -8.60 -34.99 16.77
C LYS A 430 -7.23 -34.32 16.66
N LEU A 431 -7.03 -33.14 17.27
CA LEU A 431 -5.72 -32.49 17.33
C LEU A 431 -4.69 -33.31 18.10
N LEU A 432 -5.09 -33.95 19.20
CA LEU A 432 -4.23 -34.91 19.91
C LEU A 432 -3.85 -36.09 19.00
N ALA A 433 -4.80 -36.67 18.27
CA ALA A 433 -4.53 -37.75 17.32
C ALA A 433 -3.53 -37.33 16.21
N VAL A 434 -3.66 -36.10 15.68
CA VAL A 434 -2.74 -35.57 14.65
C VAL A 434 -1.32 -35.37 15.18
N THR A 435 -1.17 -35.04 16.46
CA THR A 435 0.11 -34.72 17.11
C THR A 435 0.75 -35.89 17.86
N GLY A 436 0.11 -37.07 17.88
CA GLY A 436 0.54 -38.19 18.73
C GLY A 436 0.35 -37.92 20.23
N GLY A 437 -0.44 -36.91 20.58
CA GLY A 437 -0.71 -36.52 21.96
C GLY A 437 -1.53 -37.57 22.71
N GLN A 438 -1.08 -37.92 23.90
CA GLN A 438 -1.79 -38.82 24.82
C GLN A 438 -2.80 -38.04 25.69
N PRO A 439 -4.11 -38.37 25.71
CA PRO A 439 -5.15 -37.56 26.39
C PRO A 439 -4.99 -37.38 27.91
N ASP A 440 -4.33 -38.32 28.59
CA ASP A 440 -4.01 -38.27 30.02
C ASP A 440 -2.86 -37.29 30.33
N ARG A 441 -1.93 -37.10 29.38
CA ARG A 441 -0.74 -36.25 29.53
C ARG A 441 -0.83 -34.91 28.81
N HIS A 442 -1.57 -34.83 27.72
CA HIS A 442 -1.61 -33.68 26.82
C HIS A 442 -3.03 -33.11 26.69
N GLN A 443 -3.10 -31.82 26.36
CA GLN A 443 -4.35 -31.12 26.05
C GLN A 443 -4.12 -30.22 24.83
N ALA A 444 -5.10 -30.20 23.93
CA ALA A 444 -5.19 -29.19 22.89
C ALA A 444 -6.03 -28.00 23.40
N LEU A 445 -5.52 -26.78 23.19
CA LEU A 445 -6.16 -25.52 23.52
C LEU A 445 -6.38 -24.72 22.23
N LEU A 446 -7.57 -24.14 22.09
CA LEU A 446 -7.96 -23.34 20.92
C LEU A 446 -7.87 -21.85 21.24
N LEU A 447 -7.44 -21.04 20.28
CA LEU A 447 -7.20 -19.61 20.43
C LEU A 447 -7.88 -18.84 19.28
N SER A 448 -8.59 -17.77 19.61
CA SER A 448 -9.18 -16.87 18.61
C SER A 448 -8.05 -16.02 18.00
N GLY A 449 -7.66 -16.32 16.75
CA GLY A 449 -6.51 -15.68 16.12
C GLY A 449 -5.86 -16.55 15.03
N SER A 450 -4.78 -16.06 14.44
CA SER A 450 -3.97 -16.84 13.49
C SER A 450 -3.00 -17.78 14.20
N GLY A 451 -2.20 -18.53 13.43
CA GLY A 451 -1.07 -19.29 13.98
C GLY A 451 -0.11 -18.42 14.80
N SER A 452 0.11 -17.17 14.39
CA SER A 452 0.94 -16.21 15.13
C SER A 452 0.44 -15.98 16.55
N ALA A 453 -0.89 -15.96 16.77
CA ALA A 453 -1.46 -15.82 18.11
C ALA A 453 -1.18 -17.07 18.98
N ALA A 454 -1.17 -18.26 18.39
CA ALA A 454 -0.79 -19.49 19.09
C ALA A 454 0.71 -19.55 19.43
N VAL A 455 1.54 -19.06 18.52
CA VAL A 455 3.00 -18.94 18.74
C VAL A 455 3.29 -17.94 19.85
N GLU A 456 2.71 -16.74 19.80
CA GLU A 456 2.87 -15.72 20.85
C GLU A 456 2.39 -16.22 22.21
N ALA A 457 1.21 -16.86 22.26
CA ALA A 457 0.70 -17.46 23.49
C ALA A 457 1.67 -18.50 24.09
N SER A 458 2.33 -19.28 23.24
CA SER A 458 3.29 -20.30 23.66
C SER A 458 4.59 -19.68 24.17
N VAL A 459 5.12 -18.67 23.46
CA VAL A 459 6.33 -17.94 23.89
C VAL A 459 6.10 -17.22 25.22
N GLU A 460 4.96 -16.55 25.38
CA GLU A 460 4.57 -15.89 26.64
C GLU A 460 4.47 -16.88 27.80
N ALA A 461 3.82 -18.03 27.56
CA ALA A 461 3.67 -19.08 28.55
C ALA A 461 5.03 -19.63 29.02
N MET A 462 5.94 -19.91 28.10
CA MET A 462 7.27 -20.41 28.45
C MET A 462 8.12 -19.34 29.15
N ALA A 463 8.02 -18.08 28.71
CA ALA A 463 8.71 -16.95 29.33
C ALA A 463 8.33 -16.76 30.81
N ARG A 464 7.08 -17.09 31.17
CA ARG A 464 6.62 -17.10 32.58
C ARG A 464 7.19 -18.23 33.41
N LEU A 465 7.63 -19.32 32.78
CA LEU A 465 8.06 -20.53 33.46
C LEU A 465 9.57 -20.74 33.49
N GLY A 466 10.34 -20.05 32.64
CA GLY A 466 11.78 -20.24 32.57
C GLY A 466 12.48 -19.37 31.51
N ARG A 467 13.76 -19.70 31.27
CA ARG A 467 14.60 -19.01 30.27
C ARG A 467 14.37 -19.59 28.88
N LEU A 468 14.47 -18.75 27.85
CA LEU A 468 14.27 -19.15 26.46
C LEU A 468 15.61 -19.20 25.71
N ILE A 469 15.89 -20.30 25.01
CA ILE A 469 16.91 -20.40 23.98
C ILE A 469 16.18 -20.47 22.63
N VAL A 470 16.20 -19.38 21.89
CA VAL A 470 15.50 -19.26 20.61
C VAL A 470 16.46 -19.56 19.47
N VAL A 471 16.07 -20.44 18.57
CA VAL A 471 16.81 -20.71 17.33
C VAL A 471 16.17 -19.91 16.20
N SER A 472 16.98 -19.12 15.49
CA SER A 472 16.55 -18.37 14.32
C SER A 472 17.37 -18.75 13.09
N ASN A 473 16.71 -19.22 12.03
CA ASN A 473 17.31 -19.49 10.72
C ASN A 473 16.41 -19.03 9.56
N GLY A 474 15.61 -18.00 9.79
CA GLY A 474 14.71 -17.35 8.82
C GLY A 474 13.68 -16.45 9.49
N GLU A 475 12.71 -15.94 8.71
CA GLU A 475 11.76 -14.91 9.12
C GLU A 475 10.92 -15.30 10.36
N TYR A 476 10.40 -16.54 10.41
CA TYR A 476 9.61 -16.97 11.55
C TYR A 476 10.49 -17.20 12.79
N GLY A 477 11.74 -17.63 12.60
CA GLY A 477 12.75 -17.68 13.66
C GLY A 477 13.08 -16.30 14.24
N GLU A 478 13.22 -15.28 13.40
CA GLU A 478 13.40 -13.88 13.79
C GLU A 478 12.18 -13.39 14.57
N ARG A 479 10.97 -13.71 14.12
CA ARG A 479 9.74 -13.39 14.85
C ARG A 479 9.67 -14.07 16.22
N LEU A 480 10.15 -15.31 16.36
CA LEU A 480 10.27 -15.94 17.68
C LEU A 480 11.26 -15.19 18.59
N ALA A 481 12.36 -14.69 18.03
CA ALA A 481 13.35 -13.92 18.77
C ALA A 481 12.79 -12.56 19.24
N GLU A 482 12.02 -11.88 18.38
CA GLU A 482 11.29 -10.67 18.73
C GLU A 482 10.30 -10.92 19.87
N LEU A 483 9.45 -11.95 19.74
CA LEU A 483 8.48 -12.33 20.77
C LEU A 483 9.16 -12.69 22.09
N ALA A 484 10.27 -13.42 22.05
CA ALA A 484 11.04 -13.75 23.25
C ALA A 484 11.67 -12.52 23.89
N THR A 485 12.10 -11.54 23.11
CA THR A 485 12.61 -10.25 23.62
C THR A 485 11.50 -9.45 24.29
N THR A 486 10.31 -9.42 23.70
CA THR A 486 9.13 -8.74 24.26
C THR A 486 8.63 -9.41 25.55
N HIS A 487 8.47 -10.73 25.56
CA HIS A 487 7.82 -11.45 26.66
C HIS A 487 8.79 -11.97 27.73
N ALA A 488 10.09 -12.06 27.42
CA ALA A 488 11.13 -12.59 28.32
C ALA A 488 12.38 -11.69 28.41
N PRO A 489 12.25 -10.36 28.59
CA PRO A 489 13.39 -9.43 28.56
C PRO A 489 14.47 -9.85 29.58
N GLY A 490 15.71 -10.00 29.12
CA GLY A 490 16.85 -10.46 29.95
C GLY A 490 16.88 -11.96 30.29
N SER A 491 15.86 -12.72 29.88
CA SER A 491 15.72 -14.16 30.09
C SER A 491 15.64 -15.00 28.82
N ALA A 492 15.71 -14.35 27.65
CA ALA A 492 15.90 -14.99 26.35
C ALA A 492 17.34 -14.87 25.85
N ARG A 493 17.80 -15.89 25.11
CA ARG A 493 19.03 -15.87 24.32
C ARG A 493 18.71 -16.40 22.93
N VAL A 494 19.09 -15.64 21.91
CA VAL A 494 18.92 -16.04 20.51
C VAL A 494 20.20 -16.71 20.01
N VAL A 495 20.04 -17.79 19.25
CA VAL A 495 21.10 -18.46 18.50
C VAL A 495 20.73 -18.31 17.02
N GLU A 496 21.43 -17.40 16.35
CA GLU A 496 21.14 -16.98 14.98
C GLU A 496 21.98 -17.76 13.97
N PHE A 497 21.34 -18.11 12.86
CA PHE A 497 21.93 -18.75 11.71
C PHE A 497 21.48 -18.01 10.45
N PRO A 498 22.27 -18.05 9.35
CA PRO A 498 21.83 -17.50 8.07
C PRO A 498 20.47 -18.07 7.63
N ALA A 499 19.65 -17.25 6.98
CA ALA A 499 18.35 -17.67 6.47
C ALA A 499 18.50 -18.88 5.53
N GLY A 500 17.69 -19.92 5.76
CA GLY A 500 17.71 -21.15 4.95
C GLY A 500 18.90 -22.07 5.21
N SER A 501 19.67 -21.83 6.28
CA SER A 501 20.75 -22.73 6.70
C SER A 501 20.30 -23.75 7.75
N ARG A 502 20.97 -24.90 7.80
CA ARG A 502 20.73 -25.90 8.85
C ARG A 502 21.21 -25.39 10.21
N ILE A 503 20.52 -25.84 11.26
CA ILE A 503 20.86 -25.54 12.64
C ILE A 503 22.15 -26.27 13.03
N ASP A 504 23.17 -25.56 13.54
CA ASP A 504 24.32 -26.19 14.19
C ASP A 504 23.93 -26.67 15.59
N ALA A 505 23.71 -27.97 15.71
CA ALA A 505 23.40 -28.64 16.98
C ALA A 505 24.44 -28.36 18.08
N ALA A 506 25.73 -28.19 17.75
CA ALA A 506 26.75 -27.88 18.73
C ALA A 506 26.63 -26.46 19.29
N ALA A 507 26.30 -25.48 18.45
CA ALA A 507 26.03 -24.11 18.89
C ALA A 507 24.81 -24.04 19.83
N VAL A 508 23.71 -24.70 19.47
CA VAL A 508 22.51 -24.78 20.30
C VAL A 508 22.80 -25.48 21.63
N ARG A 509 23.52 -26.61 21.60
CA ARG A 509 23.97 -27.33 22.81
C ARG A 509 24.80 -26.45 23.74
N ARG A 510 25.75 -25.67 23.21
CA ARG A 510 26.55 -24.72 24.02
C ARG A 510 25.67 -23.65 24.66
N ALA A 511 24.70 -23.10 23.92
CA ALA A 511 23.79 -22.08 24.43
C ALA A 511 22.86 -22.60 25.55
N LEU A 512 22.39 -23.85 25.42
CA LEU A 512 21.58 -24.54 26.43
C LEU A 512 22.41 -24.84 27.69
N LYS A 513 23.60 -25.45 27.55
CA LYS A 513 24.47 -25.80 28.69
C LYS A 513 25.01 -24.59 29.46
N SER A 514 25.06 -23.40 28.83
CA SER A 514 25.50 -22.18 29.52
C SER A 514 24.44 -21.59 30.47
N GLN A 515 23.19 -22.05 30.43
CA GLN A 515 22.13 -21.51 31.27
C GLN A 515 22.12 -22.14 32.66
N LYS A 516 22.25 -21.32 33.70
CA LYS A 516 22.05 -21.72 35.10
C LYS A 516 20.61 -21.41 35.52
N SER A 517 19.65 -22.18 35.02
CA SER A 517 18.23 -22.04 35.36
C SER A 517 17.60 -23.40 35.62
N ALA A 518 16.68 -23.47 36.60
CA ALA A 518 15.91 -24.67 36.90
C ALA A 518 14.87 -25.01 35.80
N SER A 519 14.57 -24.08 34.90
CA SER A 519 13.70 -24.30 33.74
C SER A 519 14.23 -23.54 32.53
N VAL A 520 14.50 -24.27 31.45
CA VAL A 520 15.01 -23.78 30.17
C VAL A 520 14.15 -24.37 29.06
N PHE A 521 13.77 -23.53 28.11
CA PHE A 521 13.00 -23.92 26.92
C PHE A 521 13.82 -23.68 25.66
N LEU A 522 13.97 -24.72 24.84
CA LEU A 522 14.40 -24.60 23.45
C LEU A 522 13.17 -24.19 22.62
N VAL A 523 13.28 -23.11 21.87
CA VAL A 523 12.18 -22.52 21.08
C VAL A 523 12.63 -22.49 19.63
N ALA A 524 11.93 -23.19 18.74
CA ALA A 524 12.33 -23.29 17.33
C ALA A 524 11.12 -23.38 16.39
N VAL A 525 11.32 -22.97 15.14
CA VAL A 525 10.37 -23.18 14.04
C VAL A 525 10.62 -24.56 13.43
N HIS A 526 9.57 -25.36 13.21
CA HIS A 526 9.69 -26.66 12.56
C HIS A 526 9.79 -26.50 11.03
N HIS A 527 8.98 -25.62 10.43
CA HIS A 527 9.08 -25.30 9.00
C HIS A 527 9.15 -23.78 8.80
N GLU A 528 10.32 -23.32 8.40
CA GLU A 528 10.58 -21.93 8.03
C GLU A 528 10.07 -21.70 6.60
N SER A 529 8.77 -21.41 6.47
CA SER A 529 8.11 -21.39 5.16
C SER A 529 8.58 -20.28 4.23
N ALA A 530 9.22 -19.22 4.76
CA ALA A 530 9.85 -18.20 3.94
C ALA A 530 11.03 -18.79 3.14
N THR A 531 11.82 -19.69 3.74
CA THR A 531 13.01 -20.27 3.07
C THR A 531 12.76 -21.69 2.54
N GLY A 532 11.60 -22.28 2.87
CA GLY A 532 11.25 -23.67 2.61
C GLY A 532 11.95 -24.68 3.54
N MET A 533 12.83 -24.23 4.44
CA MET A 533 13.63 -25.10 5.31
C MET A 533 12.75 -25.86 6.32
N LEU A 534 12.91 -27.18 6.36
CA LEU A 534 12.38 -28.04 7.40
C LEU A 534 13.48 -28.32 8.43
N ASN A 535 13.33 -27.74 9.63
CA ASN A 535 14.22 -28.03 10.74
C ASN A 535 13.88 -29.40 11.34
N ASP A 536 14.88 -30.23 11.59
CA ASP A 536 14.66 -31.59 12.09
C ASP A 536 14.13 -31.58 13.53
N ALA A 537 12.84 -31.89 13.69
CA ALA A 537 12.19 -31.95 14.98
C ALA A 537 12.77 -33.04 15.91
N ALA A 538 13.27 -34.15 15.36
CA ALA A 538 13.90 -35.22 16.13
C ALA A 538 15.28 -34.80 16.65
N GLU A 539 16.07 -34.11 15.83
CA GLU A 539 17.36 -33.51 16.23
C GLU A 539 17.17 -32.48 17.36
N LEU A 540 16.20 -31.57 17.20
CA LEU A 540 15.85 -30.57 18.23
C LEU A 540 15.35 -31.24 19.52
N ALA A 541 14.51 -32.27 19.41
CA ALA A 541 14.03 -33.04 20.55
C ALA A 541 15.18 -33.78 21.26
N ALA A 542 16.16 -34.31 20.51
CA ALA A 542 17.34 -34.93 21.07
C ALA A 542 18.21 -33.93 21.85
N LEU A 543 18.43 -32.73 21.30
CA LEU A 543 19.16 -31.64 21.97
C LEU A 543 18.49 -31.20 23.27
N ALA A 544 17.17 -31.00 23.24
CA ALA A 544 16.38 -30.67 24.41
C ALA A 544 16.51 -31.77 25.48
N ARG A 545 16.42 -33.05 25.09
CA ARG A 545 16.56 -34.19 26.00
C ARG A 545 17.96 -34.29 26.61
N GLU A 546 19.02 -34.14 25.81
CA GLU A 546 20.42 -34.17 26.27
C GLU A 546 20.70 -33.11 27.35
N THR A 547 20.05 -31.96 27.25
CA THR A 547 20.29 -30.80 28.10
C THR A 547 19.27 -30.63 29.23
N GLY A 548 18.24 -31.49 29.27
CA GLY A 548 17.12 -31.37 30.22
C GLY A 548 16.19 -30.19 29.94
N ALA A 549 16.28 -29.56 28.77
CA ALA A 549 15.39 -28.49 28.36
C ALA A 549 14.04 -29.05 27.85
N ALA A 550 12.98 -28.28 28.01
CA ALA A 550 11.72 -28.51 27.32
C ALA A 550 11.77 -27.88 25.91
N LEU A 551 11.08 -28.46 24.94
CA LEU A 551 11.05 -27.99 23.57
C LEU A 551 9.67 -27.42 23.23
N PHE A 552 9.66 -26.22 22.65
CA PHE A 552 8.53 -25.70 21.90
C PHE A 552 8.85 -25.66 20.41
N LEU A 553 7.90 -26.17 19.62
CA LEU A 553 7.95 -26.11 18.16
C LEU A 553 6.79 -25.27 17.62
N ASP A 554 7.13 -24.23 16.87
CA ASP A 554 6.20 -23.63 15.92
C ASP A 554 6.03 -24.59 14.73
N ALA A 555 4.90 -25.30 14.73
CA ALA A 555 4.52 -26.23 13.66
C ALA A 555 3.35 -25.70 12.81
N VAL A 556 3.10 -24.38 12.82
CA VAL A 556 2.06 -23.75 11.98
C VAL A 556 2.24 -24.14 10.51
N GLY A 557 3.49 -24.12 10.05
CA GLY A 557 3.84 -24.44 8.66
C GLY A 557 3.97 -25.93 8.33
N SER A 558 4.02 -26.84 9.31
CA SER A 558 4.41 -28.25 9.09
C SER A 558 3.40 -29.29 9.60
N LEU A 559 2.52 -28.93 10.52
CA LEU A 559 1.65 -29.90 11.18
C LEU A 559 0.70 -30.57 10.19
N GLY A 560 0.67 -31.90 10.21
CA GLY A 560 -0.06 -32.75 9.26
C GLY A 560 0.72 -33.08 7.98
N ALA A 561 1.73 -32.29 7.61
CA ALA A 561 2.59 -32.57 6.45
C ALA A 561 3.82 -33.41 6.80
N HIS A 562 4.32 -33.29 8.02
CA HIS A 562 5.51 -33.98 8.50
C HIS A 562 5.23 -34.78 9.76
N GLU A 563 6.14 -35.69 10.09
CA GLU A 563 6.08 -36.46 11.33
C GLU A 563 6.32 -35.54 12.53
N LEU A 564 5.47 -35.70 13.53
CA LEU A 564 5.55 -35.03 14.81
C LEU A 564 4.78 -35.91 15.79
N ASP A 565 5.43 -36.28 16.90
CA ASP A 565 4.87 -37.15 17.91
C ASP A 565 5.23 -36.63 19.31
N LEU A 566 4.23 -36.11 20.01
CA LEU A 566 4.35 -35.61 21.38
C LEU A 566 4.59 -36.73 22.40
N SER A 567 4.31 -37.99 22.06
CA SER A 567 4.50 -39.10 22.99
C SER A 567 5.97 -39.46 23.25
N GLN A 568 6.89 -39.08 22.35
CA GLN A 568 8.26 -39.61 22.26
C GLN A 568 9.37 -38.75 22.85
N GLY A 569 9.09 -37.59 23.46
CA GLY A 569 10.19 -36.70 23.83
C GLY A 569 9.84 -35.45 24.62
N PRO A 570 10.81 -34.51 24.71
CA PRO A 570 10.70 -33.32 25.54
C PRO A 570 9.87 -32.20 24.88
N ILE A 571 9.06 -32.49 23.85
CA ILE A 571 8.22 -31.49 23.20
C ILE A 571 7.07 -31.14 24.14
N ALA A 572 7.22 -30.02 24.85
CA ALA A 572 6.26 -29.58 25.86
C ALA A 572 5.07 -28.84 25.24
N LEU A 573 5.29 -28.14 24.12
CA LEU A 573 4.29 -27.36 23.41
C LEU A 573 4.51 -27.39 21.90
N VAL A 574 3.42 -27.49 21.15
CA VAL A 574 3.40 -27.30 19.69
C VAL A 574 2.30 -26.29 19.36
N ALA A 575 2.66 -25.22 18.66
CA ALA A 575 1.71 -24.29 18.07
C ALA A 575 1.36 -24.74 16.65
N GLY A 576 0.10 -24.57 16.27
CA GLY A 576 -0.39 -24.92 14.94
C GLY A 576 -1.53 -24.03 14.47
N ALA A 577 -1.82 -24.11 13.17
CA ALA A 577 -2.95 -23.46 12.54
C ALA A 577 -3.52 -24.37 11.44
N PRO A 578 -4.79 -24.19 11.09
CA PRO A 578 -5.48 -25.15 10.22
C PRO A 578 -5.31 -24.87 8.72
N HIS A 579 -4.93 -23.65 8.34
CA HIS A 579 -4.99 -23.13 6.97
C HIS A 579 -3.80 -23.53 6.07
N MET A 580 -3.00 -24.50 6.52
CA MET A 580 -1.84 -25.03 5.81
C MET A 580 -2.12 -26.49 5.41
N ALA A 581 -1.32 -27.45 5.89
CA ALA A 581 -1.45 -28.86 5.56
C ALA A 581 -2.66 -29.57 6.19
N LEU A 582 -3.28 -28.98 7.22
CA LEU A 582 -4.50 -29.54 7.83
C LEU A 582 -5.76 -29.32 6.98
N GLY A 583 -5.73 -28.40 6.02
CA GLY A 583 -6.84 -28.17 5.07
C GLY A 583 -8.06 -27.45 5.65
N GLY A 584 -7.93 -26.80 6.81
CA GLY A 584 -8.97 -25.95 7.39
C GLY A 584 -8.86 -24.49 6.95
N LEU A 585 -9.63 -23.60 7.59
CA LEU A 585 -9.68 -22.17 7.26
C LEU A 585 -8.98 -21.31 8.33
N PRO A 586 -8.41 -20.14 7.96
CA PRO A 586 -7.81 -19.24 8.93
C PRO A 586 -8.84 -18.73 9.96
N GLY A 587 -8.33 -18.18 11.06
CA GLY A 587 -9.14 -17.58 12.13
C GLY A 587 -9.10 -18.29 13.47
N ILE A 588 -8.53 -19.51 13.53
CA ILE A 588 -8.23 -20.20 14.79
C ILE A 588 -6.77 -20.67 14.81
N GLY A 589 -6.06 -20.35 15.88
CA GLY A 589 -4.77 -20.94 16.24
C GLY A 589 -4.99 -21.97 17.34
N PHE A 590 -4.08 -22.92 17.50
CA PHE A 590 -4.16 -23.87 18.62
C PHE A 590 -2.78 -24.23 19.14
N VAL A 591 -2.76 -24.65 20.39
CA VAL A 591 -1.57 -25.15 21.07
C VAL A 591 -1.88 -26.54 21.62
N VAL A 592 -1.01 -27.51 21.35
CA VAL A 592 -1.07 -28.83 21.99
C VAL A 592 0.13 -28.96 22.91
N GLY A 593 -0.09 -29.29 24.16
CA GLY A 593 1.00 -29.41 25.13
C GLY A 593 0.65 -30.16 26.39
N GLU A 594 1.63 -30.24 27.29
CA GLU A 594 1.51 -30.99 28.53
C GLU A 594 0.52 -30.35 29.52
N ARG A 595 -0.36 -31.17 30.09
CA ARG A 595 -1.33 -30.74 31.11
C ARG A 595 -0.64 -30.17 32.36
N GLN A 596 0.51 -30.73 32.74
CA GLN A 596 1.29 -30.25 33.89
C GLN A 596 1.84 -28.84 33.66
N LEU A 597 2.30 -28.53 32.45
CA LEU A 597 2.75 -27.20 32.07
C LEU A 597 1.59 -26.20 32.19
N PHE A 598 0.41 -26.53 31.64
CA PHE A 598 -0.76 -25.64 31.75
C PHE A 598 -1.24 -25.43 33.20
N ARG A 599 -1.19 -26.46 34.06
CA ARG A 599 -1.48 -26.31 35.49
C ARG A 599 -0.50 -25.37 36.19
N ARG A 600 0.80 -25.41 35.84
CA ARG A 600 1.79 -24.45 36.36
C ARG A 600 1.46 -23.03 35.93
N LEU A 601 1.01 -22.81 34.69
CA LEU A 601 0.62 -21.48 34.21
C LEU A 601 -0.53 -20.87 35.00
N GLN A 602 -1.50 -21.68 35.46
CA GLN A 602 -2.61 -21.21 36.31
C GLN A 602 -2.15 -20.61 37.64
N GLN A 603 -0.93 -20.92 38.08
CA GLN A 603 -0.31 -20.40 39.31
C GLN A 603 0.57 -19.17 39.06
N THR A 604 0.60 -18.65 37.83
CA THR A 604 1.38 -17.46 37.46
C THR A 604 0.48 -16.38 36.87
N GLN A 605 0.94 -15.13 36.85
CA GLN A 605 0.17 -14.01 36.29
C GLN A 605 0.44 -13.84 34.79
N PRO A 606 -0.59 -13.82 33.92
CA PRO A 606 -0.39 -13.59 32.50
C PRO A 606 -0.03 -12.14 32.18
N ARG A 607 0.84 -11.95 31.18
CA ARG A 607 1.14 -10.65 30.58
C ARG A 607 0.11 -10.25 29.53
N VAL A 608 -0.49 -11.24 28.87
CA VAL A 608 -1.54 -11.04 27.86
C VAL A 608 -2.80 -11.79 28.25
N ARG A 609 -3.93 -11.08 28.36
CA ARG A 609 -5.17 -11.66 28.91
C ARG A 609 -5.89 -12.61 27.95
N SER A 610 -6.00 -12.24 26.68
CA SER A 610 -6.74 -13.01 25.66
C SER A 610 -6.02 -14.29 25.22
N LEU A 611 -4.69 -14.34 25.37
CA LEU A 611 -3.81 -15.43 24.96
C LEU A 611 -3.33 -16.31 26.13
N ASP A 612 -3.81 -16.07 27.35
CA ASP A 612 -3.35 -16.79 28.54
C ASP A 612 -3.69 -18.28 28.51
N LEU A 613 -2.71 -19.12 28.19
CA LEU A 613 -2.88 -20.57 28.08
C LEU A 613 -3.34 -21.22 29.40
N GLY A 614 -3.02 -20.63 30.56
CA GLY A 614 -3.52 -21.11 31.86
C GLY A 614 -5.04 -20.95 31.99
N ALA A 615 -5.57 -19.79 31.57
CA ALA A 615 -7.01 -19.55 31.51
C ALA A 615 -7.69 -20.42 30.45
N HIS A 616 -7.13 -20.54 29.24
CA HIS A 616 -7.67 -21.43 28.20
C HIS A 616 -7.74 -22.88 28.67
N TYR A 617 -6.70 -23.38 29.35
CA TYR A 617 -6.72 -24.71 29.95
C TYR A 617 -7.80 -24.88 31.02
N LYS A 618 -8.00 -23.87 31.88
CA LYS A 618 -9.07 -23.89 32.88
C LYS A 618 -10.43 -24.08 32.23
N TRP A 619 -10.73 -23.26 31.22
CA TRP A 619 -12.01 -23.29 30.51
C TRP A 619 -12.21 -24.56 29.69
N ALA A 620 -11.13 -25.08 29.08
CA ALA A 620 -11.17 -26.34 28.36
C ALA A 620 -11.57 -27.50 29.29
N VAL A 621 -10.96 -27.59 30.49
CA VAL A 621 -11.21 -28.69 31.44
C VAL A 621 -12.56 -28.54 32.16
N GLU A 622 -12.92 -27.33 32.60
CA GLU A 622 -14.14 -27.12 33.40
C GLU A 622 -15.41 -27.05 32.56
N ARG A 623 -15.32 -26.63 31.29
CA ARG A 623 -16.49 -26.29 30.47
C ARG A 623 -16.46 -26.87 29.05
N GLY A 624 -15.34 -27.41 28.60
CA GLY A 624 -15.18 -27.77 27.18
C GLY A 624 -15.32 -26.56 26.27
N GLN A 625 -14.82 -25.38 26.68
CA GLN A 625 -14.93 -24.14 25.90
C GLN A 625 -13.67 -23.28 25.97
N MET A 626 -13.65 -22.21 25.17
CA MET A 626 -12.69 -21.12 25.27
C MET A 626 -13.20 -20.04 26.26
N PRO A 627 -12.32 -19.20 26.84
CA PRO A 627 -12.72 -18.11 27.73
C PRO A 627 -13.56 -17.00 27.09
N ALA A 628 -13.52 -16.89 25.76
CA ALA A 628 -14.23 -15.89 24.98
C ALA A 628 -14.98 -16.55 23.82
N THR A 629 -15.85 -15.78 23.15
CA THR A 629 -16.60 -16.26 21.98
C THR A 629 -15.65 -16.82 20.91
N PRO A 630 -15.78 -18.11 20.55
CA PRO A 630 -14.93 -18.74 19.56
C PRO A 630 -15.28 -18.31 18.13
N PRO A 631 -14.32 -18.43 17.17
CA PRO A 631 -14.59 -18.26 15.75
C PRO A 631 -15.33 -19.50 15.21
N LEU A 632 -16.64 -19.54 15.43
CA LEU A 632 -17.47 -20.73 15.23
C LEU A 632 -17.39 -21.34 13.83
N GLY A 633 -17.39 -20.51 12.78
CA GLY A 633 -17.21 -20.98 11.40
C GLY A 633 -15.86 -21.67 11.18
N SER A 634 -14.77 -21.09 11.70
CA SER A 634 -13.43 -21.68 11.62
C SER A 634 -13.30 -22.95 12.47
N MET A 635 -14.01 -23.07 13.59
CA MET A 635 -14.05 -24.31 14.38
C MET A 635 -14.76 -25.45 13.67
N LEU A 636 -15.91 -25.18 13.05
CA LEU A 636 -16.63 -26.18 12.23
C LEU A 636 -15.77 -26.63 11.05
N ALA A 637 -15.12 -25.69 10.38
CA ALA A 637 -14.16 -25.97 9.32
C ALA A 637 -13.01 -26.86 9.81
N LEU A 638 -12.45 -26.57 10.99
CA LEU A 638 -11.38 -27.36 11.59
C LEU A 638 -11.81 -28.78 11.94
N SER A 639 -12.97 -28.97 12.57
CA SER A 639 -13.49 -30.30 12.90
C SER A 639 -13.65 -31.17 11.65
N ALA A 640 -14.17 -30.59 10.56
CA ALA A 640 -14.34 -31.26 9.27
C ALA A 640 -13.00 -31.60 8.61
N ALA A 641 -12.07 -30.63 8.54
CA ALA A 641 -10.76 -30.82 7.93
C ALA A 641 -9.95 -31.91 8.64
N LEU A 642 -9.98 -31.93 9.98
CA LEU A 642 -9.35 -32.98 10.78
C LEU A 642 -10.01 -34.35 10.56
N ALA A 643 -11.33 -34.40 10.42
CA ALA A 643 -12.04 -35.65 10.11
C ALA A 643 -11.61 -36.20 8.75
N GLU A 644 -11.55 -35.35 7.71
CA GLU A 644 -11.08 -35.74 6.38
C GLU A 644 -9.62 -36.20 6.37
N LEU A 645 -8.75 -35.53 7.14
CA LEU A 645 -7.34 -35.90 7.25
C LEU A 645 -7.17 -37.25 7.97
N LEU A 646 -7.87 -37.46 9.08
CA LEU A 646 -7.78 -38.70 9.85
C LEU A 646 -8.43 -39.88 9.12
N ALA A 647 -9.52 -39.65 8.38
CA ALA A 647 -10.14 -40.68 7.55
C ALA A 647 -9.22 -41.17 6.41
N ARG A 648 -8.42 -40.26 5.83
CA ARG A 648 -7.37 -40.63 4.87
C ARG A 648 -6.19 -41.36 5.54
N GLY A 649 -5.95 -41.07 6.81
CA GLY A 649 -4.78 -41.52 7.56
C GLY A 649 -3.57 -40.62 7.34
N LEU A 650 -2.87 -40.29 8.43
CA LEU A 650 -1.75 -39.34 8.42
C LEU A 650 -0.60 -39.78 7.51
N ALA A 651 -0.21 -41.06 7.56
CA ALA A 651 0.89 -41.57 6.74
C ALA A 651 0.58 -41.47 5.24
N ALA A 652 -0.64 -41.80 4.84
CA ALA A 652 -1.09 -41.70 3.44
C ALA A 652 -1.14 -40.24 2.98
N ALA A 653 -1.69 -39.34 3.80
CA ALA A 653 -1.74 -37.91 3.51
C ALA A 653 -0.34 -37.29 3.36
N ARG A 654 0.59 -37.59 4.28
CA ARG A 654 2.00 -37.18 4.21
C ARG A 654 2.69 -37.70 2.96
N THR A 655 2.52 -38.99 2.65
CA THR A 655 3.08 -39.61 1.44
C THR A 655 2.55 -38.95 0.17
N GLN A 656 1.25 -38.67 0.11
CA GLN A 656 0.64 -37.99 -1.03
C GLN A 656 1.22 -36.58 -1.22
N LEU A 657 1.35 -35.82 -0.13
CA LEU A 657 1.91 -34.47 -0.16
C LEU A 657 3.40 -34.49 -0.56
N ALA A 658 4.19 -35.42 -0.04
CA ALA A 658 5.58 -35.61 -0.43
C ALA A 658 5.73 -35.96 -1.94
N ARG A 659 4.85 -36.81 -2.48
CA ARG A 659 4.81 -37.12 -3.92
C ARG A 659 4.50 -35.88 -4.76
N ARG A 660 3.55 -35.03 -4.32
CA ARG A 660 3.22 -33.76 -4.98
C ARG A 660 4.41 -32.81 -4.99
N ALA A 661 5.02 -32.58 -3.83
CA ALA A 661 6.22 -31.75 -3.68
C ALA A 661 7.35 -32.22 -4.61
N ALA A 662 7.65 -33.53 -4.59
CA ALA A 662 8.70 -34.10 -5.43
C ALA A 662 8.38 -34.01 -6.94
N SER A 663 7.12 -34.17 -7.34
CA SER A 663 6.70 -34.01 -8.74
C SER A 663 6.89 -32.57 -9.23
N LEU A 664 6.43 -31.61 -8.43
CA LEU A 664 6.56 -30.17 -8.72
C LEU A 664 8.04 -29.78 -8.86
N ARG A 665 8.88 -30.13 -7.86
CA ARG A 665 10.30 -29.81 -7.86
C ARG A 665 11.04 -30.40 -9.06
N ARG A 666 10.79 -31.67 -9.40
CA ARG A 666 11.37 -32.30 -10.61
C ARG A 666 10.92 -31.59 -11.89
N GLY A 667 9.66 -31.18 -11.96
CA GLY A 667 9.12 -30.42 -13.09
C GLY A 667 9.80 -29.07 -13.27
N LEU A 668 9.88 -28.28 -12.19
CA LEU A 668 10.51 -26.96 -12.20
C LEU A 668 12.01 -27.02 -12.48
N MET A 669 12.71 -28.03 -11.95
CA MET A 669 14.12 -28.27 -12.25
C MET A 669 14.35 -28.53 -13.75
N ARG A 670 13.52 -29.37 -14.39
CA ARG A 670 13.58 -29.60 -15.84
C ARG A 670 13.26 -28.34 -16.65
N ALA A 671 12.41 -27.47 -16.12
CA ALA A 671 12.05 -26.20 -16.72
C ALA A 671 13.13 -25.11 -16.55
N GLY A 672 14.23 -25.39 -15.83
CA GLY A 672 15.35 -24.48 -15.66
C GLY A 672 15.28 -23.57 -14.43
N PHE A 673 14.33 -23.80 -13.52
CA PHE A 673 14.28 -23.08 -12.24
C PHE A 673 15.34 -23.59 -11.27
N GLN A 674 15.81 -22.70 -10.40
CA GLN A 674 16.76 -23.01 -9.33
C GLN A 674 16.05 -22.94 -7.96
N PHE A 675 16.70 -23.51 -6.96
CA PHE A 675 16.19 -23.59 -5.59
C PHE A 675 17.16 -22.91 -4.63
N PRO A 676 16.69 -22.17 -3.60
CA PRO A 676 17.57 -21.46 -2.68
C PRO A 676 18.26 -22.38 -1.65
N ILE A 677 17.73 -23.59 -1.45
CA ILE A 677 18.27 -24.59 -0.52
C ILE A 677 18.24 -25.99 -1.14
N GLU A 678 18.94 -26.95 -0.52
CA GLU A 678 18.95 -28.34 -0.97
C GLU A 678 17.57 -28.99 -0.89
N LEU A 679 17.22 -29.83 -1.87
CA LEU A 679 15.89 -30.43 -1.97
C LEU A 679 15.52 -31.29 -0.76
N ASP A 680 16.49 -32.00 -0.19
CA ASP A 680 16.29 -32.88 0.97
C ASP A 680 16.04 -32.10 2.26
N TRP A 681 16.36 -30.81 2.29
CA TRP A 681 16.13 -29.94 3.45
C TRP A 681 14.78 -29.22 3.37
N MET A 682 14.11 -29.27 2.21
CA MET A 682 12.88 -28.53 2.01
C MET A 682 11.64 -29.28 2.50
N SER A 683 10.78 -28.55 3.18
CA SER A 683 9.45 -29.02 3.59
C SER A 683 8.56 -29.44 2.42
N ASN A 684 7.75 -30.48 2.63
CA ASN A 684 6.72 -30.94 1.69
C ASN A 684 5.50 -30.00 1.59
N VAL A 685 5.52 -28.82 2.21
CA VAL A 685 4.39 -27.86 2.16
C VAL A 685 4.61 -26.75 1.14
N VAL A 686 5.85 -26.22 1.07
CA VAL A 686 6.22 -25.08 0.23
C VAL A 686 7.52 -25.39 -0.50
N THR A 687 7.56 -25.06 -1.79
CA THR A 687 8.76 -25.10 -2.62
C THR A 687 9.12 -23.67 -3.04
N PRO A 688 10.15 -23.05 -2.46
CA PRO A 688 10.66 -21.78 -2.95
C PRO A 688 11.46 -22.00 -4.24
N ILE A 689 11.32 -21.10 -5.21
CA ILE A 689 12.13 -21.09 -6.45
C ILE A 689 12.80 -19.75 -6.64
N LEU A 690 14.01 -19.78 -7.21
CA LEU A 690 14.69 -18.62 -7.76
C LEU A 690 14.34 -18.49 -9.24
N VAL A 691 14.01 -17.27 -9.67
CA VAL A 691 13.69 -17.00 -11.07
C VAL A 691 14.99 -16.71 -11.84
N PRO A 692 15.30 -17.46 -12.91
CA PRO A 692 16.51 -17.21 -13.69
C PRO A 692 16.51 -15.82 -14.33
N GLN A 693 17.63 -15.11 -14.15
CA GLN A 693 17.88 -13.85 -14.84
C GLN A 693 17.89 -14.06 -16.37
N PRO A 694 17.44 -13.07 -17.18
CA PRO A 694 17.04 -11.71 -16.79
C PRO A 694 15.56 -11.54 -16.38
N VAL A 695 14.80 -12.62 -16.16
CA VAL A 695 13.36 -12.51 -15.84
C VAL A 695 13.18 -12.14 -14.37
N ALA A 696 12.36 -11.12 -14.11
CA ALA A 696 11.96 -10.76 -12.75
C ALA A 696 10.86 -11.69 -12.24
N ALA A 697 10.87 -12.04 -10.95
CA ALA A 697 9.84 -12.91 -10.38
C ALA A 697 8.45 -12.28 -10.41
N ALA A 698 8.37 -10.94 -10.37
CA ALA A 698 7.12 -10.21 -10.56
C ALA A 698 6.49 -10.50 -11.95
N ASP A 699 7.29 -10.46 -13.02
CA ASP A 699 6.82 -10.71 -14.38
C ASP A 699 6.33 -12.15 -14.55
N LEU A 700 7.05 -13.10 -13.95
CA LEU A 700 6.64 -14.50 -13.96
C LEU A 700 5.36 -14.72 -13.14
N HIS A 701 5.24 -14.10 -11.97
CA HIS A 701 4.03 -14.17 -11.14
C HIS A 701 2.80 -13.65 -11.90
N GLU A 702 2.91 -12.50 -12.56
CA GLU A 702 1.82 -11.92 -13.36
C GLU A 702 1.45 -12.81 -14.55
N ALA A 703 2.44 -13.40 -15.22
CA ALA A 703 2.21 -14.33 -16.32
C ALA A 703 1.47 -15.60 -15.83
N LEU A 704 1.88 -16.19 -14.70
CA LEU A 704 1.20 -17.34 -14.09
C LEU A 704 -0.23 -17.00 -13.65
N MET A 705 -0.45 -15.79 -13.11
CA MET A 705 -1.77 -15.27 -12.76
C MET A 705 -2.70 -15.14 -13.97
N ALA A 706 -2.18 -14.73 -15.13
CA ALA A 706 -2.93 -14.67 -16.38
C ALA A 706 -3.40 -16.06 -16.85
N HIS A 707 -2.65 -17.12 -16.51
CA HIS A 707 -3.01 -18.51 -16.78
C HIS A 707 -3.86 -19.16 -15.67
N GLY A 708 -4.24 -18.38 -14.66
CA GLY A 708 -5.13 -18.82 -13.59
C GLY A 708 -4.43 -19.52 -12.43
N PHE A 709 -3.16 -19.22 -12.18
CA PHE A 709 -2.42 -19.68 -11.00
C PHE A 709 -2.06 -18.51 -10.10
N VAL A 710 -2.35 -18.61 -8.80
CA VAL A 710 -1.92 -17.61 -7.81
C VAL A 710 -0.72 -18.15 -7.06
N THR A 711 0.38 -17.41 -7.07
CA THR A 711 1.61 -17.72 -6.31
C THR A 711 1.94 -16.56 -5.37
N GLU A 712 2.94 -16.73 -4.51
CA GLU A 712 3.43 -15.64 -3.66
C GLU A 712 4.86 -15.27 -4.09
N ARG A 713 5.19 -13.98 -4.06
CA ARG A 713 6.54 -13.52 -4.37
C ARG A 713 7.45 -13.74 -3.17
N HIS A 714 8.70 -14.09 -3.46
CA HIS A 714 9.77 -14.24 -2.50
C HIS A 714 10.86 -13.23 -2.82
N GLY A 715 11.44 -12.59 -1.81
CA GLY A 715 12.46 -11.56 -2.02
C GLY A 715 13.23 -11.21 -0.74
N PRO A 716 14.15 -10.23 -0.82
CA PRO A 716 15.00 -9.83 0.28
C PRO A 716 14.20 -9.51 1.55
N PRO A 717 14.69 -9.90 2.75
CA PRO A 717 16.10 -10.22 3.02
C PRO A 717 16.50 -11.71 2.92
N HIS A 718 15.58 -12.64 2.64
CA HIS A 718 15.83 -14.07 2.87
C HIS A 718 16.10 -14.93 1.62
N ALA A 719 15.88 -14.41 0.40
CA ALA A 719 16.43 -14.98 -0.84
C ALA A 719 16.52 -13.95 -1.97
N ALA A 720 17.25 -14.31 -3.04
CA ALA A 720 17.20 -13.62 -4.33
C ALA A 720 15.80 -13.69 -4.96
N ASP A 721 15.56 -12.87 -6.00
CA ASP A 721 14.25 -12.71 -6.66
C ASP A 721 13.61 -14.07 -7.04
N GLY A 722 12.45 -14.37 -6.45
CA GLY A 722 11.89 -15.72 -6.44
C GLY A 722 10.38 -15.80 -6.19
N LEU A 723 9.84 -17.02 -6.15
CA LEU A 723 8.44 -17.30 -5.80
C LEU A 723 8.34 -18.40 -4.73
N LEU A 724 7.35 -18.29 -3.84
CA LEU A 724 6.96 -19.35 -2.90
C LEU A 724 5.78 -20.12 -3.48
N LEU A 725 5.96 -21.43 -3.70
CA LEU A 725 4.97 -22.30 -4.31
C LEU A 725 4.44 -23.29 -3.29
N GLY A 726 3.23 -23.04 -2.77
CA GLY A 726 2.59 -23.97 -1.86
C GLY A 726 1.86 -25.09 -2.59
N HIS A 727 1.92 -26.29 -2.02
CA HIS A 727 1.28 -27.49 -2.59
C HIS A 727 0.46 -28.28 -1.57
N ALA A 728 0.09 -27.63 -0.47
CA ALA A 728 -0.86 -28.13 0.50
C ALA A 728 -2.32 -27.87 0.08
N GLY A 729 -3.24 -28.63 0.67
CA GLY A 729 -4.68 -28.51 0.40
C GLY A 729 -5.15 -29.21 -0.87
N GLU A 730 -6.29 -28.77 -1.36
CA GLU A 730 -6.99 -29.33 -2.53
C GLU A 730 -6.38 -28.81 -3.84
N ILE A 731 -5.37 -29.53 -4.33
CA ILE A 731 -4.72 -29.31 -5.63
C ILE A 731 -4.71 -30.64 -6.40
N ARG A 732 -5.21 -30.63 -7.64
CA ARG A 732 -5.24 -31.85 -8.46
C ARG A 732 -3.86 -32.12 -9.09
N PRO A 733 -3.48 -33.38 -9.33
CA PRO A 733 -2.24 -33.69 -10.06
C PRO A 733 -2.13 -32.94 -11.40
N ASP A 734 -3.22 -32.91 -12.18
CA ASP A 734 -3.29 -32.22 -13.46
C ASP A 734 -3.05 -30.70 -13.35
N ASP A 735 -3.44 -30.09 -12.22
CA ASP A 735 -3.19 -28.67 -11.95
C ASP A 735 -1.69 -28.40 -11.78
N LEU A 736 -0.97 -29.27 -11.06
CA LEU A 736 0.48 -29.15 -10.86
C LEU A 736 1.25 -29.38 -12.17
N GLU A 737 0.84 -30.37 -12.96
CA GLU A 737 1.46 -30.60 -14.27
C GLU A 737 1.21 -29.43 -15.22
N ARG A 738 -0.01 -28.90 -15.26
CA ARG A 738 -0.35 -27.70 -16.02
C ARG A 738 0.47 -26.50 -15.54
N PHE A 739 0.61 -26.32 -14.23
CA PHE A 739 1.41 -25.25 -13.66
C PHE A 739 2.87 -25.31 -14.14
N VAL A 740 3.52 -26.48 -14.05
CA VAL A 740 4.91 -26.64 -14.51
C VAL A 740 5.05 -26.32 -16.00
N ARG A 741 4.14 -26.84 -16.85
CA ARG A 741 4.16 -26.57 -18.29
C ARG A 741 4.03 -25.08 -18.60
N VAL A 742 3.10 -24.39 -17.92
CA VAL A 742 2.87 -22.96 -18.09
C VAL A 742 4.08 -22.16 -17.59
N ALA A 743 4.63 -22.50 -16.42
CA ALA A 743 5.82 -21.85 -15.88
C ALA A 743 7.02 -21.95 -16.84
N GLU A 744 7.24 -23.13 -17.43
CA GLU A 744 8.29 -23.35 -18.44
C GLU A 744 8.05 -22.53 -19.72
N GLN A 745 6.81 -22.47 -20.19
CA GLN A 745 6.43 -21.70 -21.39
C GLN A 745 6.62 -20.19 -21.17
N GLU A 746 6.13 -19.67 -20.05
CA GLU A 746 6.23 -18.25 -19.72
C GLU A 746 7.67 -17.84 -19.42
N LEU A 747 8.45 -18.67 -18.73
CA LEU A 747 9.88 -18.42 -18.53
C LEU A 747 10.60 -18.30 -19.87
N ARG A 748 10.35 -19.21 -20.83
CA ARG A 748 10.93 -19.12 -22.19
C ARG A 748 10.46 -17.87 -22.94
N ARG A 749 9.17 -17.55 -22.87
CA ARG A 749 8.60 -16.36 -23.55
C ARG A 749 9.21 -15.07 -23.01
N LEU A 750 9.29 -14.92 -21.69
CA LEU A 750 9.86 -13.74 -21.01
C LEU A 750 11.36 -13.63 -21.27
N ASN A 751 12.10 -14.74 -21.24
CA ASN A 751 13.51 -14.76 -21.64
C ASN A 751 13.72 -14.30 -23.10
N ALA A 752 12.89 -14.77 -24.03
CA ALA A 752 12.97 -14.36 -25.43
C ALA A 752 12.67 -12.86 -25.62
N LEU A 753 11.72 -12.30 -24.85
CA LEU A 753 11.41 -10.87 -24.86
C LEU A 753 12.56 -10.04 -24.29
N ALA A 754 13.16 -10.47 -23.18
CA ALA A 754 14.31 -9.81 -22.59
C ALA A 754 15.54 -9.86 -23.53
N GLY A 755 15.76 -11.00 -24.18
CA GLY A 755 16.82 -11.16 -25.19
C GLY A 755 16.61 -10.29 -26.44
N ARG A 756 15.36 -10.10 -26.90
CA ARG A 756 15.03 -9.18 -28.00
C ARG A 756 15.23 -7.72 -27.61
N ALA A 757 14.87 -7.34 -26.38
CA ALA A 757 15.09 -6.01 -25.84
C ALA A 757 16.59 -5.67 -25.78
N ALA A 758 17.42 -6.64 -25.37
CA ALA A 758 18.88 -6.53 -25.40
C ALA A 758 19.45 -6.45 -26.82
N ALA A 759 18.85 -7.14 -27.79
CA ALA A 759 19.27 -7.10 -29.21
C ALA A 759 18.86 -5.83 -29.96
N THR A 760 17.81 -5.12 -29.50
CA THR A 760 17.37 -3.84 -30.10
C THR A 760 18.13 -2.61 -29.60
N VAL A 761 19.03 -2.76 -28.63
CA VAL A 761 20.01 -1.71 -28.30
C VAL A 761 21.18 -1.84 -29.28
N PRO A 762 21.46 -0.83 -30.14
CA PRO A 762 22.62 -0.90 -31.00
C PRO A 762 23.88 -0.94 -30.13
N VAL A 763 24.71 -1.97 -30.32
CA VAL A 763 26.07 -1.97 -29.78
C VAL A 763 26.87 -0.90 -30.53
N THR A 764 26.86 0.33 -30.03
CA THR A 764 27.87 1.31 -30.41
C THR A 764 29.16 0.99 -29.65
N ALA A 765 30.11 0.44 -30.40
CA ALA A 765 31.55 0.40 -30.18
C ALA A 765 32.07 0.03 -28.78
N ARG A 766 32.66 -1.17 -28.69
CA ARG A 766 33.72 -1.50 -27.73
C ARG A 766 34.81 -0.41 -27.79
N ALA A 767 34.91 0.42 -26.75
CA ALA A 767 36.15 1.09 -26.43
C ALA A 767 37.06 0.09 -25.71
N THR A 768 38.11 -0.34 -26.40
CA THR A 768 39.27 -1.03 -25.84
C THR A 768 39.79 -0.26 -24.63
N LEU A 769 39.86 -0.93 -23.47
CA LEU A 769 40.60 -0.43 -22.31
C LEU A 769 42.08 -0.26 -22.68
N PRO A 770 42.74 0.86 -22.34
CA PRO A 770 44.17 0.99 -22.54
C PRO A 770 44.93 0.17 -21.49
N GLU A 771 46.01 -0.49 -21.92
CA GLU A 771 47.00 -1.13 -21.04
C GLU A 771 47.60 -0.13 -20.03
N PRO A 772 48.02 -0.60 -18.83
CA PRO A 772 48.65 0.25 -17.83
C PRO A 772 50.05 0.67 -18.31
N ARG A 773 50.19 1.91 -18.81
CA ARG A 773 51.50 2.48 -19.10
C ARG A 773 52.18 2.92 -17.81
N ALA A 774 53.29 2.23 -17.54
CA ALA A 774 54.29 2.53 -16.53
C ALA A 774 54.73 4.00 -16.55
N GLY A 775 54.69 4.65 -15.37
CA GLY A 775 55.35 5.93 -15.13
C GLY A 775 56.86 5.77 -15.19
N ARG A 776 57.50 6.33 -16.22
CA ARG A 776 58.93 6.61 -16.24
C ARG A 776 59.22 7.79 -15.31
N ILE A 777 59.81 7.51 -14.15
CA ILE A 777 60.65 8.46 -13.44
C ILE A 777 62.03 8.41 -14.10
N SER A 778 62.55 9.56 -14.55
CA SER A 778 63.95 9.68 -14.95
C SER A 778 64.76 10.44 -13.92
N ARG A 779 65.77 9.73 -13.40
CA ARG A 779 67.09 10.18 -12.90
C ARG A 779 67.13 11.01 -11.60
N SER A 780 67.69 10.41 -10.54
CA SER A 780 69.14 10.46 -10.31
C SER A 780 69.60 9.57 -9.14
N ALA A 781 70.85 9.10 -9.26
CA ALA A 781 71.80 8.69 -8.22
C ALA A 781 71.64 7.32 -7.48
N ALA A 782 72.56 6.42 -7.87
CA ALA A 782 73.48 5.65 -7.02
C ALA A 782 73.01 4.41 -6.21
N GLY A 783 73.65 3.26 -6.48
CA GLY A 783 74.03 2.28 -5.45
C GLY A 783 73.51 0.84 -5.54
N LEU A 784 74.24 0.00 -6.29
CA LEU A 784 74.55 -1.45 -6.13
C LEU A 784 74.12 -2.21 -4.83
N PRO A 785 74.17 -3.57 -4.80
CA PRO A 785 73.56 -4.55 -5.69
C PRO A 785 72.79 -5.66 -4.92
N VAL A 786 72.17 -6.52 -5.71
CA VAL A 786 71.37 -7.72 -5.42
C VAL A 786 72.08 -8.75 -4.53
N GLY A 787 71.34 -9.33 -3.58
CA GLY A 787 71.65 -10.60 -2.92
C GLY A 787 70.39 -11.47 -2.89
N THR A 788 70.46 -12.60 -3.59
CA THR A 788 69.41 -13.57 -3.90
C THR A 788 68.95 -14.42 -2.71
N PHE A 789 67.72 -14.89 -2.89
CA PHE A 789 66.98 -15.94 -2.18
C PHE A 789 67.77 -17.13 -1.63
N ALA A 790 67.41 -17.52 -0.40
CA ALA A 790 67.01 -18.86 0.09
C ALA A 790 67.04 -18.79 1.63
N GLY A 791 66.13 -19.32 2.42
CA GLY A 791 65.07 -20.31 2.27
C GLY A 791 64.66 -20.72 3.69
N SER A 792 63.52 -21.43 3.81
CA SER A 792 63.00 -22.06 5.05
C SER A 792 62.69 -21.10 6.22
N GLY A 793 61.56 -21.15 6.88
CA GLY A 793 60.49 -22.12 6.96
C GLY A 793 59.86 -21.97 8.34
N LYS A 794 58.55 -21.73 8.39
CA LYS A 794 57.58 -22.32 9.31
C LYS A 794 56.19 -21.81 8.95
#